data_AF-A0A135LUK1-F1
#
_entry.id   AF-A0A135LUK1-F1
#
_cell.length_a   1.000
_cell.length_b   1.000
_cell.length_c   1.000
_cell.angle_alpha   90.00
_cell.angle_beta   90.00
_cell.angle_gamma   90.00
#
_symmetry.space_group_name_H-M   'P 1'
#
loop_
_entity.id
_entity.type
_entity.pdbx_description
1 polymer ?
#
loop_
_entity_poly.entity_id
_entity_poly.type
_entity_poly.pdbx_seq_one_letter_code
_entity_poly.pdbx_strand_id
1 'polypeptide(L)'
;MSGFLPPDFEWGFATASYQIEGAVNEDGRGKSIWDTFCHLEPTRTKGANGDIACDHYHRFEEDFDLLSNYGAKAYRFSISWSRIIPLGGRNDPVSESGIAFYNKLIDSLLARGITPWVTLYHWDLPQAIHDRYGGWLNVEESQLDFERYAQICYERFGDRVKNWITLNEPWIVSIFGYATGGNAPGRSSINPQSTEGDTTTEPWVVGKALIMSHARAVALYNRKFRAFQKGRIGISLNGDYYEPWDSQDERDRQAAERRMQFHIGWFANPICLAQDYPKCMREQLGDRLPSFTEWDLALLREADIDFYGMNYYTSQFARHRDEPAPETDFIGNVDELQENKQGVSVGEKSGVHWLRSTPELFRKHLTRVYRTYGKPIYITENGCPCPGEEKMTCEEAVNDTYRIQYFRDHLDAVGRARIEDGSDIKGYFAWSLMDNLEWSDGYGVRFGVTFTDYNTLERTPKQSALLLKGMFDERMGGNASSFPDTEDVMASPARSRSSARACDRCRRRKSKCDCSGESSICTNCRLARTQCTFDVPIARRGPKSKRQRSQGVVYPSVLDSPLAPALQVAEHGSITQSLSSTAPVAVPLDAWDTNLSVLDPTLSPETVHTVQSSLSDIASTRITSALQRWHALERVISVQKSSSHLERTINRCFELFFEYLYPLTPLVHEPSLRDGLGFFVTQGRNSRADGLVYGVNTLKYPELWPDLSFTLITAVCAEAAFLLPKDIFPEGEAIADIFLQASRNCLATYLEADLEYPNANSVAIRYFHSNCMHAAGKPRLSWHIFGEATRLAQVMQMHEENSLQGLSSLEVEFRRRAFWIAYIGDKSAAILNNRPITIHKYSFNSGITIGYPTGIEDETISTPGSAVPDSESTQKSFIAGFNANIRLWQSASDLLLEMRLLDSHRNGNLLPRQPPTAEESHRLDHLYVLFATSLDDLPPFLQYDQLMSNANKDNQHLSRLTRLHIIQAANVYVSLHCLKMVITQKFEEFDYYPPAPNEMLLLRKTDIARDLLRVIRDAPFWALQINGEPCVS
;
A
#
# COMPACT_ATOMS: atom_id res chain seq x y z
N MET A 1 34.12 28.87 14.06
CA MET A 1 34.65 27.84 13.15
C MET A 1 33.46 27.19 12.47
N SER A 2 33.44 27.05 11.15
CA SER A 2 32.33 26.44 10.41
C SER A 2 32.28 24.94 10.65
N GLY A 3 31.08 24.34 10.73
CA GLY A 3 30.92 22.90 10.93
C GLY A 3 31.56 22.06 9.81
N PHE A 4 32.08 20.89 10.19
CA PHE A 4 32.55 19.88 9.24
C PHE A 4 31.38 19.09 8.64
N LEU A 5 30.35 18.88 9.45
CA LEU A 5 29.09 18.29 9.01
C LEU A 5 28.15 19.38 8.49
N PRO A 6 27.39 19.10 7.41
CA PRO A 6 26.49 20.08 6.85
C PRO A 6 25.23 20.24 7.72
N PRO A 7 24.52 21.39 7.64
CA PRO A 7 23.33 21.63 8.46
C PRO A 7 22.16 20.67 8.20
N ASP A 8 22.13 20.03 7.03
CA ASP A 8 21.14 19.04 6.62
C ASP A 8 21.60 17.59 6.88
N PHE A 9 22.68 17.38 7.66
CA PHE A 9 23.16 16.05 8.01
C PHE A 9 22.12 15.30 8.85
N GLU A 10 21.63 14.17 8.32
CA GLU A 10 20.60 13.36 8.99
C GLU A 10 21.26 12.40 9.98
N TRP A 11 20.96 12.52 11.28
CA TRP A 11 21.48 11.58 12.28
C TRP A 11 20.40 10.97 13.16
N GLY A 12 20.67 9.76 13.63
CA GLY A 12 19.73 8.98 14.40
C GLY A 12 20.31 7.68 14.97
N PHE A 13 19.41 6.75 15.27
CA PHE A 13 19.73 5.41 15.77
C PHE A 13 19.11 4.35 14.86
N ALA A 14 19.67 3.14 14.89
CA ALA A 14 19.21 2.00 14.10
C ALA A 14 18.82 0.79 14.98
N THR A 15 17.88 -0.02 14.50
CA THR A 15 17.45 -1.31 15.06
C THR A 15 16.98 -2.27 13.95
N ALA A 16 16.74 -3.54 14.32
CA ALA A 16 16.14 -4.56 13.45
C ALA A 16 14.99 -5.29 14.14
N SER A 17 13.96 -5.64 13.38
CA SER A 17 12.69 -6.28 13.78
C SER A 17 12.92 -7.46 14.74
N TYR A 18 13.57 -8.53 14.29
CA TYR A 18 13.76 -9.74 15.11
C TYR A 18 14.59 -9.50 16.37
N GLN A 19 15.47 -8.48 16.35
CA GLN A 19 16.35 -8.18 17.48
C GLN A 19 15.64 -7.46 18.62
N ILE A 20 14.55 -6.71 18.34
CA ILE A 20 13.87 -5.86 19.35
C ILE A 20 12.38 -6.15 19.53
N GLU A 21 11.66 -6.62 18.51
CA GLU A 21 10.19 -6.61 18.51
C GLU A 21 9.59 -7.55 19.55
N GLY A 22 10.02 -8.82 19.57
CA GLY A 22 9.28 -9.86 20.26
C GLY A 22 7.93 -10.14 19.59
N ALA A 23 6.96 -10.63 20.39
CA ALA A 23 5.60 -10.90 19.94
C ALA A 23 5.57 -11.79 18.67
N VAL A 24 6.42 -12.82 18.67
CA VAL A 24 6.73 -13.62 17.48
C VAL A 24 5.56 -14.44 16.95
N ASN A 25 4.56 -14.72 17.80
CA ASN A 25 3.34 -15.47 17.48
C ASN A 25 2.05 -14.64 17.70
N GLU A 26 2.16 -13.31 17.78
CA GLU A 26 1.00 -12.43 17.97
C GLU A 26 0.49 -11.82 16.67
N ASP A 27 -0.79 -11.45 16.66
CA ASP A 27 -1.46 -10.73 15.56
C ASP A 27 -1.24 -11.35 14.17
N GLY A 28 -1.12 -12.67 14.12
CA GLY A 28 -1.00 -13.45 12.89
C GLY A 28 0.38 -13.39 12.22
N ARG A 29 1.43 -12.95 12.91
CA ARG A 29 2.81 -13.08 12.42
C ARG A 29 3.17 -14.55 12.17
N GLY A 30 3.74 -14.84 11.00
CA GLY A 30 4.32 -16.15 10.69
C GLY A 30 5.77 -16.27 11.19
N LYS A 31 6.27 -17.50 11.30
CA LYS A 31 7.67 -17.75 11.67
C LYS A 31 8.62 -17.24 10.59
N SER A 32 9.72 -16.63 10.99
CA SER A 32 10.90 -16.39 10.17
C SER A 32 11.91 -17.52 10.34
N ILE A 33 12.95 -17.53 9.52
CA ILE A 33 14.08 -18.47 9.63
C ILE A 33 14.82 -18.35 10.96
N TRP A 34 14.83 -17.17 11.57
CA TRP A 34 15.43 -16.97 12.89
C TRP A 34 14.59 -17.56 14.02
N ASP A 35 13.25 -17.50 13.91
CA ASP A 35 12.36 -18.19 14.85
C ASP A 35 12.66 -19.69 14.87
N THR A 36 12.91 -20.30 13.71
CA THR A 36 13.28 -21.73 13.64
C THR A 36 14.69 -21.98 14.15
N PHE A 37 15.67 -21.17 13.72
CA PHE A 37 17.07 -21.37 14.04
C PHE A 37 17.38 -21.24 15.53
N CYS A 38 16.76 -20.27 16.22
CA CYS A 38 16.91 -20.08 17.66
C CYS A 38 16.28 -21.21 18.50
N HIS A 39 15.37 -22.00 17.91
CA HIS A 39 14.69 -23.12 18.56
C HIS A 39 15.25 -24.50 18.16
N LEU A 40 16.43 -24.54 17.52
CA LEU A 40 17.13 -25.80 17.29
C LEU A 40 17.57 -26.42 18.62
N GLU A 41 17.51 -27.75 18.69
CA GLU A 41 17.97 -28.52 19.85
C GLU A 41 19.08 -29.51 19.41
N PRO A 42 20.32 -29.38 19.93
CA PRO A 42 20.78 -28.36 20.88
C PRO A 42 20.89 -26.96 20.26
N THR A 43 20.73 -25.93 21.10
CA THR A 43 20.83 -24.52 20.69
C THR A 43 22.16 -24.18 20.03
N ARG A 44 22.11 -23.30 19.02
CA ARG A 44 23.28 -22.70 18.34
C ARG A 44 23.40 -21.19 18.56
N THR A 45 22.52 -20.63 19.40
CA THR A 45 22.37 -19.19 19.65
C THR A 45 22.59 -18.86 21.12
N LYS A 46 23.45 -19.63 21.79
CA LYS A 46 23.72 -19.57 23.25
C LYS A 46 22.45 -19.66 24.12
N GLY A 47 21.43 -20.39 23.64
CA GLY A 47 20.15 -20.54 24.34
C GLY A 47 19.25 -19.31 24.30
N ALA A 48 19.60 -18.28 23.51
CA ALA A 48 18.78 -17.08 23.33
C ALA A 48 17.93 -17.17 22.07
N ASN A 49 16.76 -16.52 22.11
CA ASN A 49 15.83 -16.37 20.99
C ASN A 49 15.21 -14.97 20.97
N GLY A 50 14.52 -14.61 19.89
CA GLY A 50 13.84 -13.32 19.72
C GLY A 50 12.38 -13.31 20.16
N ASP A 51 11.93 -14.26 20.98
CA ASP A 51 10.49 -14.44 21.28
C ASP A 51 9.89 -13.23 21.98
N ILE A 52 10.65 -12.70 22.94
CA ILE A 52 10.34 -11.47 23.68
C ILE A 52 11.25 -10.33 23.22
N ALA A 53 12.55 -10.59 23.04
CA ALA A 53 13.52 -9.56 22.69
C ALA A 53 13.47 -8.36 23.66
N CYS A 54 13.28 -7.16 23.13
CA CYS A 54 13.08 -5.95 23.92
C CYS A 54 11.59 -5.66 24.12
N ASP A 55 10.67 -6.49 23.62
CA ASP A 55 9.23 -6.28 23.65
C ASP A 55 8.82 -4.94 22.99
N HIS A 56 9.58 -4.51 21.98
CA HIS A 56 9.33 -3.26 21.24
C HIS A 56 7.95 -3.25 20.58
N TYR A 57 7.42 -4.42 20.21
CA TYR A 57 6.08 -4.55 19.65
C TYR A 57 5.01 -3.89 20.55
N HIS A 58 5.15 -4.01 21.86
CA HIS A 58 4.24 -3.41 22.85
C HIS A 58 4.73 -2.08 23.42
N ARG A 59 6.03 -1.76 23.28
CA ARG A 59 6.70 -0.66 23.98
C ARG A 59 7.26 0.43 23.09
N PHE A 60 6.98 0.40 21.78
CA PHE A 60 7.58 1.36 20.84
C PHE A 60 7.34 2.83 21.17
N GLU A 61 6.24 3.18 21.86
CA GLU A 61 6.00 4.55 22.31
C GLU A 61 7.06 5.02 23.34
N GLU A 62 7.45 4.14 24.28
CA GLU A 62 8.54 4.40 25.23
C GLU A 62 9.87 4.58 24.48
N ASP A 63 10.15 3.69 23.52
CA ASP A 63 11.36 3.73 22.73
C ASP A 63 11.45 5.01 21.86
N PHE A 64 10.31 5.53 21.40
CA PHE A 64 10.25 6.77 20.61
C PHE A 64 10.31 8.04 21.46
N ASP A 65 9.87 7.97 22.71
CA ASP A 65 10.13 9.03 23.69
C ASP A 65 11.62 9.13 23.99
N LEU A 66 12.36 8.01 24.05
CA LEU A 66 13.82 8.02 24.14
C LEU A 66 14.47 8.70 22.92
N LEU A 67 14.08 8.35 21.69
CA LEU A 67 14.58 9.01 20.48
C LEU A 67 14.39 10.53 20.53
N SER A 68 13.22 10.98 21.01
CA SER A 68 12.90 12.40 21.17
C SER A 68 13.78 13.06 22.24
N ASN A 69 13.99 12.38 23.37
CA ASN A 69 14.84 12.85 24.47
C ASN A 69 16.32 12.94 24.04
N TYR A 70 16.77 12.00 23.22
CA TYR A 70 18.13 12.02 22.66
C TYR A 70 18.26 13.06 21.54
N GLY A 71 17.15 13.55 20.99
CA GLY A 71 17.12 14.60 19.98
C GLY A 71 17.38 14.13 18.55
N ALA A 72 17.24 12.82 18.31
CA ALA A 72 17.42 12.18 17.00
C ALA A 72 16.54 12.83 15.93
N LYS A 73 17.03 12.90 14.69
CA LYS A 73 16.30 13.44 13.54
C LYS A 73 15.72 12.36 12.64
N ALA A 74 16.32 11.18 12.69
CA ALA A 74 15.90 10.02 11.95
C ALA A 74 15.93 8.77 12.84
N TYR A 75 15.18 7.75 12.46
CA TYR A 75 15.23 6.44 13.07
C TYR A 75 15.17 5.38 11.98
N ARG A 76 16.21 4.53 11.95
CA ARG A 76 16.27 3.39 11.03
C ARG A 76 15.73 2.15 11.74
N PHE A 77 14.72 1.51 11.17
CA PHE A 77 14.19 0.23 11.65
C PHE A 77 13.89 -0.69 10.47
N SER A 78 13.71 -1.99 10.72
CA SER A 78 13.27 -2.93 9.69
C SER A 78 11.82 -3.36 9.87
N ILE A 79 11.18 -3.72 8.77
CA ILE A 79 9.87 -4.35 8.74
C ILE A 79 10.08 -5.86 8.73
N SER A 80 9.35 -6.59 9.57
CA SER A 80 9.37 -8.04 9.56
C SER A 80 8.51 -8.58 8.41
N TRP A 81 9.16 -9.21 7.43
CA TRP A 81 8.47 -9.76 6.26
C TRP A 81 7.39 -10.76 6.69
N SER A 82 7.71 -11.67 7.61
CA SER A 82 6.74 -12.67 8.11
C SER A 82 5.61 -12.06 8.97
N ARG A 83 5.71 -10.78 9.35
CA ARG A 83 4.59 -10.04 9.97
C ARG A 83 3.68 -9.39 8.93
N ILE A 84 4.20 -8.98 7.77
CA ILE A 84 3.41 -8.40 6.66
C ILE A 84 2.77 -9.49 5.79
N ILE A 85 3.51 -10.55 5.48
CA ILE A 85 3.02 -11.70 4.70
C ILE A 85 3.40 -12.96 5.50
N PRO A 86 2.46 -13.55 6.28
CA PRO A 86 2.77 -14.64 7.22
C PRO A 86 3.36 -15.90 6.60
N LEU A 87 3.17 -16.11 5.29
CA LEU A 87 3.79 -17.18 4.52
C LEU A 87 4.82 -16.68 3.50
N GLY A 88 5.00 -15.36 3.41
CA GLY A 88 6.00 -14.67 2.61
C GLY A 88 5.69 -14.48 1.12
N GLY A 89 5.02 -15.44 0.48
CA GLY A 89 4.95 -15.53 -0.97
C GLY A 89 4.04 -14.50 -1.64
N ARG A 90 4.26 -14.25 -2.93
CA ARG A 90 3.53 -13.22 -3.70
C ARG A 90 2.03 -13.46 -3.85
N ASN A 91 1.60 -14.71 -3.69
CA ASN A 91 0.21 -15.16 -3.77
C ASN A 91 -0.42 -15.42 -2.39
N ASP A 92 0.32 -15.19 -1.31
CA ASP A 92 -0.15 -15.44 0.04
C ASP A 92 -0.95 -14.27 0.60
N PRO A 93 -1.83 -14.52 1.59
CA PRO A 93 -2.56 -13.46 2.26
C PRO A 93 -1.62 -12.47 2.96
N VAL A 94 -1.96 -11.20 2.82
CA VAL A 94 -1.29 -10.09 3.52
C VAL A 94 -1.93 -9.91 4.90
N SER A 95 -1.12 -9.68 5.91
CA SER A 95 -1.56 -9.40 7.28
C SER A 95 -1.83 -7.92 7.49
N GLU A 96 -3.10 -7.54 7.55
CA GLU A 96 -3.51 -6.16 7.82
C GLU A 96 -3.18 -5.71 9.26
N SER A 97 -3.13 -6.65 10.23
CA SER A 97 -2.67 -6.36 11.59
C SER A 97 -1.18 -6.02 11.63
N GLY A 98 -0.35 -6.77 10.91
CA GLY A 98 1.07 -6.44 10.73
C GLY A 98 1.29 -5.09 10.08
N ILE A 99 0.52 -4.77 9.03
CA ILE A 99 0.53 -3.45 8.39
C ILE A 99 0.08 -2.34 9.37
N ALA A 100 -0.95 -2.59 10.16
CA ALA A 100 -1.45 -1.63 11.14
C ALA A 100 -0.40 -1.33 12.23
N PHE A 101 0.38 -2.32 12.66
CA PHE A 101 1.49 -2.13 13.59
C PHE A 101 2.55 -1.16 13.04
N TYR A 102 3.07 -1.41 11.83
CA TYR A 102 4.07 -0.51 11.23
C TYR A 102 3.50 0.86 10.87
N ASN A 103 2.22 0.96 10.51
CA ASN A 103 1.56 2.26 10.37
C ASN A 103 1.59 3.06 11.67
N LYS A 104 1.26 2.44 12.81
CA LYS A 104 1.34 3.09 14.12
C LYS A 104 2.76 3.56 14.44
N LEU A 105 3.77 2.72 14.18
CA LEU A 105 5.18 3.09 14.36
C LEU A 105 5.54 4.33 13.52
N ILE A 106 5.23 4.31 12.22
CA ILE A 106 5.56 5.39 11.28
C ILE A 106 4.84 6.69 11.67
N ASP A 107 3.55 6.63 11.99
CA ASP A 107 2.77 7.80 12.40
C ASP A 107 3.29 8.38 13.72
N SER A 108 3.67 7.51 14.66
CA SER A 108 4.18 7.90 15.97
C SER A 108 5.56 8.57 15.89
N LEU A 109 6.44 8.12 14.98
CA LEU A 109 7.72 8.78 14.66
C LEU A 109 7.49 10.17 14.04
N LEU A 110 6.62 10.25 13.03
CA LEU A 110 6.33 11.50 12.34
C LEU A 110 5.66 12.53 13.26
N ALA A 111 4.79 12.09 14.17
CA ALA A 111 4.20 12.95 15.19
C ALA A 111 5.25 13.59 16.12
N ARG A 112 6.39 12.90 16.32
CA ARG A 112 7.55 13.40 17.07
C ARG A 112 8.57 14.16 16.20
N GLY A 113 8.31 14.30 14.90
CA GLY A 113 9.21 14.95 13.95
C GLY A 113 10.48 14.14 13.66
N ILE A 114 10.43 12.81 13.83
CA ILE A 114 11.52 11.89 13.54
C ILE A 114 11.27 11.26 12.17
N THR A 115 12.25 11.36 11.26
CA THR A 115 12.14 10.83 9.91
C THR A 115 12.32 9.29 9.92
N PRO A 116 11.34 8.51 9.45
CA PRO A 116 11.49 7.06 9.36
C PRO A 116 12.43 6.68 8.19
N TRP A 117 13.41 5.85 8.48
CA TRP A 117 14.26 5.14 7.52
C TRP A 117 13.94 3.65 7.62
N VAL A 118 13.47 3.05 6.54
CA VAL A 118 12.88 1.70 6.60
C VAL A 118 13.72 0.70 5.83
N THR A 119 14.17 -0.34 6.53
CA THR A 119 14.81 -1.51 5.94
C THR A 119 13.77 -2.58 5.64
N LEU A 120 13.65 -3.02 4.39
CA LEU A 120 12.65 -4.03 4.00
C LEU A 120 13.02 -5.42 4.51
N TYR A 121 14.27 -5.83 4.34
CA TYR A 121 14.74 -7.15 4.76
C TYR A 121 15.96 -7.04 5.68
N HIS A 122 15.81 -7.56 6.89
CA HIS A 122 16.89 -7.65 7.86
C HIS A 122 16.99 -9.09 8.39
N TRP A 123 17.34 -10.00 7.47
CA TRP A 123 17.67 -11.41 7.71
C TRP A 123 16.50 -12.31 8.14
N ASP A 124 15.30 -11.76 8.26
CA ASP A 124 14.12 -12.41 8.85
C ASP A 124 13.17 -13.00 7.78
N LEU A 125 13.74 -13.78 6.86
CA LEU A 125 13.00 -14.45 5.79
C LEU A 125 11.85 -15.29 6.38
N PRO A 126 10.62 -15.24 5.83
CA PRO A 126 9.54 -16.12 6.26
C PRO A 126 9.95 -17.59 6.12
N GLN A 127 9.78 -18.38 7.19
CA GLN A 127 10.15 -19.80 7.21
C GLN A 127 9.40 -20.57 6.12
N ALA A 128 8.15 -20.22 5.85
CA ALA A 128 7.36 -20.87 4.80
C ALA A 128 7.98 -20.73 3.40
N ILE A 129 8.68 -19.63 3.10
CA ILE A 129 9.44 -19.47 1.85
C ILE A 129 10.66 -20.42 1.83
N HIS A 130 11.35 -20.55 2.96
CA HIS A 130 12.45 -21.51 3.09
C HIS A 130 11.95 -22.95 2.90
N ASP A 131 10.83 -23.31 3.53
CA ASP A 131 10.24 -24.66 3.45
C ASP A 131 9.73 -24.99 2.03
N ARG A 132 9.18 -24.00 1.31
CA ARG A 132 8.62 -24.21 -0.03
C ARG A 132 9.66 -24.49 -1.10
N TYR A 133 10.75 -23.75 -1.10
CA TYR A 133 11.72 -23.81 -2.21
C TYR A 133 13.17 -23.51 -1.79
N GLY A 134 13.49 -23.52 -0.50
CA GLY A 134 14.83 -23.23 0.01
C GLY A 134 15.13 -21.73 0.17
N GLY A 135 14.12 -20.87 0.04
CA GLY A 135 14.27 -19.44 0.22
C GLY A 135 15.20 -18.81 -0.80
N TRP A 136 16.27 -18.15 -0.34
CA TRP A 136 17.23 -17.49 -1.24
C TRP A 136 18.02 -18.46 -2.16
N LEU A 137 17.94 -19.77 -1.93
CA LEU A 137 18.52 -20.77 -2.85
C LEU A 137 17.79 -20.84 -4.19
N ASN A 138 16.51 -20.46 -4.25
CA ASN A 138 15.76 -20.36 -5.49
C ASN A 138 15.73 -18.91 -5.97
N VAL A 139 16.71 -18.56 -6.81
CA VAL A 139 16.89 -17.21 -7.36
C VAL A 139 15.63 -16.69 -8.04
N GLU A 140 14.92 -17.52 -8.81
CA GLU A 140 13.75 -17.12 -9.60
C GLU A 140 12.53 -16.83 -8.72
N GLU A 141 12.22 -17.73 -7.78
CA GLU A 141 11.04 -17.56 -6.91
C GLU A 141 11.25 -16.46 -5.87
N SER A 142 12.44 -16.41 -5.23
CA SER A 142 12.70 -15.46 -4.15
C SER A 142 12.66 -14.01 -4.60
N GLN A 143 13.14 -13.72 -5.83
CA GLN A 143 13.15 -12.35 -6.35
C GLN A 143 11.74 -11.83 -6.67
N LEU A 144 10.81 -12.70 -7.06
CA LEU A 144 9.42 -12.35 -7.33
C LEU A 144 8.63 -12.15 -6.03
N ASP A 145 8.87 -13.01 -5.03
CA ASP A 145 8.24 -12.88 -3.71
C ASP A 145 8.73 -11.63 -2.99
N PHE A 146 10.03 -11.33 -3.06
CA PHE A 146 10.58 -10.10 -2.50
C PHE A 146 10.07 -8.84 -3.23
N GLU A 147 9.95 -8.87 -4.56
CA GLU A 147 9.36 -7.77 -5.34
C GLU A 147 7.93 -7.45 -4.87
N ARG A 148 7.11 -8.49 -4.64
CA ARG A 148 5.74 -8.32 -4.15
C ARG A 148 5.69 -7.79 -2.72
N TYR A 149 6.55 -8.29 -1.83
CA TYR A 149 6.67 -7.78 -0.47
C TYR A 149 7.08 -6.30 -0.45
N ALA A 150 8.11 -5.93 -1.21
CA ALA A 150 8.55 -4.55 -1.37
C ALA A 150 7.43 -3.66 -1.92
N GLN A 151 6.69 -4.14 -2.93
CA GLN A 151 5.53 -3.44 -3.48
C GLN A 151 4.51 -3.08 -2.41
N ILE A 152 4.13 -4.05 -1.56
CA ILE A 152 3.17 -3.83 -0.47
C ILE A 152 3.72 -2.77 0.49
N CYS A 153 4.98 -2.85 0.89
CA CYS A 153 5.58 -1.83 1.75
C CYS A 153 5.53 -0.43 1.12
N TYR A 154 5.87 -0.30 -0.17
CA TYR A 154 5.80 0.98 -0.88
C TYR A 154 4.37 1.53 -0.98
N GLU A 155 3.39 0.66 -1.27
CA GLU A 155 1.98 1.02 -1.38
C GLU A 155 1.40 1.48 -0.04
N ARG A 156 1.74 0.79 1.05
CA ARG A 156 1.12 1.01 2.36
C ARG A 156 1.80 2.08 3.20
N PHE A 157 3.09 2.32 2.97
CA PHE A 157 3.88 3.21 3.84
C PHE A 157 4.59 4.34 3.08
N GLY A 158 4.74 4.25 1.74
CA GLY A 158 5.56 5.18 0.96
C GLY A 158 4.95 6.58 0.78
N ASP A 159 3.70 6.79 1.19
CA ASP A 159 3.12 8.13 1.35
C ASP A 159 3.86 8.94 2.43
N ARG A 160 4.33 8.27 3.48
CA ARG A 160 5.01 8.83 4.66
C ARG A 160 6.51 8.51 4.71
N VAL A 161 6.89 7.29 4.36
CA VAL A 161 8.29 6.84 4.34
C VAL A 161 8.97 7.30 3.07
N LYS A 162 10.08 8.05 3.22
CA LYS A 162 10.83 8.64 2.11
C LYS A 162 12.25 8.12 1.96
N ASN A 163 12.69 7.23 2.84
CA ASN A 163 14.03 6.66 2.77
C ASN A 163 13.94 5.14 2.98
N TRP A 164 14.22 4.39 1.91
CA TRP A 164 14.09 2.95 1.84
C TRP A 164 15.46 2.28 1.72
N ILE A 165 15.66 1.20 2.46
CA ILE A 165 16.81 0.31 2.35
C ILE A 165 16.25 -1.07 2.00
N THR A 166 16.64 -1.65 0.86
CA THR A 166 16.06 -2.94 0.46
C THR A 166 16.55 -4.09 1.35
N LEU A 167 17.86 -4.23 1.50
CA LEU A 167 18.50 -5.36 2.16
C LEU A 167 19.54 -4.82 3.15
N ASN A 168 19.60 -5.42 4.33
CA ASN A 168 20.72 -5.26 5.25
C ASN A 168 21.75 -6.37 5.04
N GLU A 169 23.02 -5.99 4.84
CA GLU A 169 24.20 -6.87 4.91
C GLU A 169 24.04 -8.20 4.16
N PRO A 170 23.84 -8.16 2.83
CA PRO A 170 23.63 -9.38 2.04
C PRO A 170 24.85 -10.32 2.07
N TRP A 171 26.05 -9.81 2.37
CA TRP A 171 27.24 -10.65 2.60
C TRP A 171 27.05 -11.56 3.82
N ILE A 172 26.53 -11.04 4.93
CA ILE A 172 26.27 -11.85 6.14
C ILE A 172 25.17 -12.88 5.87
N VAL A 173 24.09 -12.49 5.20
CA VAL A 173 23.02 -13.43 4.81
C VAL A 173 23.59 -14.60 4.01
N SER A 174 24.47 -14.31 3.04
CA SER A 174 25.04 -15.31 2.14
C SER A 174 26.10 -16.17 2.85
N ILE A 175 27.06 -15.55 3.52
CA ILE A 175 28.20 -16.26 4.11
C ILE A 175 27.84 -16.90 5.45
N PHE A 176 27.22 -16.17 6.39
CA PHE A 176 26.91 -16.77 7.69
C PHE A 176 25.69 -17.68 7.63
N GLY A 177 24.74 -17.45 6.71
CA GLY A 177 23.58 -18.31 6.51
C GLY A 177 23.87 -19.61 5.74
N TYR A 178 24.78 -19.57 4.74
CA TYR A 178 24.94 -20.65 3.76
C TYR A 178 26.40 -21.09 3.50
N ALA A 179 27.41 -20.41 4.05
CA ALA A 179 28.81 -20.86 3.99
C ALA A 179 29.27 -21.42 5.35
N THR A 180 29.21 -20.61 6.41
CA THR A 180 29.62 -21.02 7.76
C THR A 180 28.50 -21.66 8.56
N GLY A 181 27.23 -21.45 8.18
CA GLY A 181 26.06 -21.95 8.90
C GLY A 181 25.93 -21.42 10.33
N GLY A 182 26.59 -20.30 10.64
CA GLY A 182 26.54 -19.65 11.96
C GLY A 182 25.26 -18.84 12.20
N ASN A 183 24.57 -18.43 11.14
CA ASN A 183 23.31 -17.71 11.19
C ASN A 183 22.20 -18.52 10.50
N ALA A 184 20.93 -18.16 10.74
CA ALA A 184 19.80 -18.77 10.07
C ALA A 184 19.92 -18.68 8.52
N PRO A 185 19.55 -19.74 7.76
CA PRO A 185 18.97 -21.00 8.19
C PRO A 185 20.00 -22.06 8.65
N GLY A 186 21.29 -21.74 8.74
CA GLY A 186 22.30 -22.61 9.35
C GLY A 186 22.87 -23.68 8.44
N ARG A 187 22.97 -23.41 7.13
CA ARG A 187 23.41 -24.37 6.10
C ARG A 187 24.91 -24.25 5.84
N SER A 188 25.60 -25.38 5.73
CA SER A 188 27.05 -25.43 5.51
C SER A 188 27.51 -26.86 5.24
N SER A 189 28.60 -27.02 4.47
CA SER A 189 29.35 -28.28 4.35
C SER A 189 30.65 -28.29 5.17
N ILE A 190 30.98 -27.19 5.86
CA ILE A 190 32.19 -27.07 6.70
C ILE A 190 31.87 -26.92 8.20
N ASN A 191 30.62 -26.69 8.56
CA ASN A 191 30.18 -26.65 9.94
C ASN A 191 29.68 -28.04 10.37
N PRO A 192 30.30 -28.67 11.39
CA PRO A 192 29.92 -30.02 11.83
C PRO A 192 28.53 -30.08 12.48
N GLN A 193 27.95 -28.93 12.87
CA GLN A 193 26.60 -28.86 13.40
C GLN A 193 25.55 -28.76 12.28
N SER A 194 25.90 -28.24 11.10
CA SER A 194 24.96 -28.15 9.97
C SER A 194 24.60 -29.54 9.45
N THR A 195 23.31 -29.78 9.23
CA THR A 195 22.78 -31.06 8.75
C THR A 195 22.75 -31.16 7.23
N GLU A 196 22.85 -30.03 6.55
CA GLU A 196 22.78 -29.89 5.11
C GLU A 196 23.42 -28.56 4.67
N GLY A 197 23.63 -28.43 3.36
CA GLY A 197 24.23 -27.25 2.73
C GLY A 197 25.50 -27.58 1.95
N ASP A 198 25.88 -26.67 1.07
CA ASP A 198 27.12 -26.75 0.31
C ASP A 198 27.80 -25.38 0.26
N THR A 199 28.84 -25.23 1.09
CA THR A 199 29.65 -24.01 1.19
C THR A 199 30.32 -23.64 -0.14
N THR A 200 30.51 -24.58 -1.07
CA THR A 200 31.16 -24.29 -2.35
C THR A 200 30.24 -23.55 -3.32
N THR A 201 28.91 -23.67 -3.20
CA THR A 201 27.92 -23.18 -4.18
C THR A 201 26.82 -22.29 -3.58
N GLU A 202 26.19 -22.71 -2.48
CA GLU A 202 25.03 -22.02 -1.89
C GLU A 202 25.23 -20.53 -1.59
N PRO A 203 26.34 -20.06 -0.97
CA PRO A 203 26.51 -18.63 -0.70
C PRO A 203 26.48 -17.78 -1.98
N TRP A 204 26.98 -18.31 -3.10
CA TRP A 204 27.05 -17.58 -4.37
C TRP A 204 25.69 -17.51 -5.06
N VAL A 205 24.89 -18.59 -4.96
CA VAL A 205 23.50 -18.63 -5.42
C VAL A 205 22.65 -17.63 -4.62
N VAL A 206 22.78 -17.64 -3.29
CA VAL A 206 22.07 -16.72 -2.39
C VAL A 206 22.48 -15.26 -2.65
N GLY A 207 23.77 -14.99 -2.85
CA GLY A 207 24.22 -13.64 -3.20
C GLY A 207 23.60 -13.14 -4.51
N LYS A 208 23.52 -14.00 -5.54
CA LYS A 208 22.79 -13.63 -6.78
C LYS A 208 21.31 -13.40 -6.51
N ALA A 209 20.64 -14.26 -5.74
CA ALA A 209 19.22 -14.09 -5.41
C ALA A 209 18.95 -12.74 -4.73
N LEU A 210 19.78 -12.35 -3.77
CA LEU A 210 19.70 -11.07 -3.07
C LEU A 210 19.92 -9.88 -4.02
N ILE A 211 20.94 -9.95 -4.89
CA ILE A 211 21.20 -8.89 -5.90
C ILE A 211 19.99 -8.72 -6.83
N MET A 212 19.44 -9.81 -7.35
CA MET A 212 18.30 -9.74 -8.27
C MET A 212 17.02 -9.28 -7.58
N SER A 213 16.82 -9.67 -6.32
CA SER A 213 15.69 -9.22 -5.50
C SER A 213 15.77 -7.72 -5.22
N HIS A 214 16.96 -7.22 -4.89
CA HIS A 214 17.23 -5.77 -4.80
C HIS A 214 16.91 -5.07 -6.12
N ALA A 215 17.44 -5.58 -7.24
CA ALA A 215 17.26 -4.96 -8.55
C ALA A 215 15.79 -4.85 -8.93
N ARG A 216 14.98 -5.89 -8.68
CA ARG A 216 13.53 -5.85 -8.89
C ARG A 216 12.84 -4.82 -8.00
N ALA A 217 13.13 -4.83 -6.70
CA ALA A 217 12.51 -3.92 -5.75
C ALA A 217 12.82 -2.44 -6.08
N VAL A 218 14.04 -2.13 -6.51
CA VAL A 218 14.44 -0.77 -6.92
C VAL A 218 13.86 -0.40 -8.28
N ALA A 219 13.94 -1.28 -9.28
CA ALA A 219 13.32 -1.01 -10.58
C ALA A 219 11.81 -0.77 -10.44
N LEU A 220 11.12 -1.56 -9.61
CA LEU A 220 9.72 -1.33 -9.26
C LEU A 220 9.49 0.04 -8.60
N TYR A 221 10.33 0.40 -7.61
CA TYR A 221 10.25 1.71 -6.95
C TYR A 221 10.43 2.86 -7.96
N ASN A 222 11.42 2.74 -8.85
CA ASN A 222 11.74 3.73 -9.88
C ASN A 222 10.59 3.88 -10.90
N ARG A 223 10.12 2.74 -11.44
CA ARG A 223 9.04 2.66 -12.44
C ARG A 223 7.70 3.20 -11.93
N LYS A 224 7.36 2.94 -10.66
CA LYS A 224 6.01 3.17 -10.14
C LYS A 224 5.91 4.22 -9.04
N PHE A 225 6.83 4.26 -8.08
CA PHE A 225 6.62 4.96 -6.80
C PHE A 225 7.43 6.25 -6.64
N ARG A 226 8.69 6.28 -7.10
CA ARG A 226 9.64 7.37 -6.87
C ARG A 226 9.09 8.73 -7.29
N ALA A 227 8.47 8.83 -8.46
CA ALA A 227 8.00 10.10 -9.02
C ALA A 227 6.96 10.82 -8.14
N PHE A 228 6.00 10.09 -7.59
CA PHE A 228 4.93 10.68 -6.78
C PHE A 228 5.25 10.67 -5.28
N GLN A 229 5.95 9.65 -4.79
CA GLN A 229 6.33 9.57 -3.38
C GLN A 229 7.48 10.51 -3.04
N LYS A 230 8.33 10.85 -4.02
CA LYS A 230 9.55 11.67 -3.85
C LYS A 230 10.49 11.12 -2.77
N GLY A 231 10.53 9.79 -2.64
CA GLY A 231 11.45 9.10 -1.74
C GLY A 231 12.73 8.68 -2.44
N ARG A 232 13.66 8.17 -1.63
CA ARG A 232 14.97 7.64 -2.01
C ARG A 232 15.08 6.18 -1.60
N ILE A 233 15.80 5.39 -2.38
CA ILE A 233 16.02 3.97 -2.14
C ILE A 233 17.49 3.58 -2.34
N GLY A 234 17.99 2.72 -1.46
CA GLY A 234 19.35 2.19 -1.51
C GLY A 234 19.45 0.81 -0.87
N ILE A 235 20.68 0.39 -0.59
CA ILE A 235 21.02 -0.87 0.07
C ILE A 235 22.07 -0.61 1.17
N SER A 236 22.01 -1.37 2.26
CA SER A 236 23.02 -1.31 3.33
C SER A 236 24.01 -2.46 3.18
N LEU A 237 25.25 -2.14 2.86
CA LEU A 237 26.34 -3.10 2.75
C LEU A 237 27.28 -2.95 3.95
N ASN A 238 27.60 -4.06 4.60
CA ASN A 238 28.72 -4.11 5.52
C ASN A 238 30.03 -4.39 4.80
N GLY A 239 31.12 -4.19 5.54
CA GLY A 239 32.43 -4.66 5.17
C GLY A 239 33.51 -3.90 5.92
N ASP A 240 34.46 -4.63 6.45
CA ASP A 240 35.63 -4.04 7.08
C ASP A 240 36.51 -3.37 6.01
N TYR A 241 37.28 -2.37 6.43
CA TYR A 241 38.41 -1.92 5.63
C TYR A 241 39.61 -2.83 5.87
N TYR A 242 40.35 -3.13 4.80
CA TYR A 242 41.54 -3.96 4.88
C TYR A 242 42.78 -3.17 4.49
N GLU A 243 43.75 -3.14 5.39
CA GLU A 243 45.13 -2.75 5.07
C GLU A 243 45.95 -4.00 4.73
N PRO A 244 47.02 -3.89 3.92
CA PRO A 244 47.97 -4.98 3.74
C PRO A 244 48.67 -5.33 5.07
N TRP A 245 48.79 -6.62 5.39
CA TRP A 245 49.50 -7.08 6.58
C TRP A 245 50.98 -6.67 6.60
N ASP A 246 51.66 -6.77 5.46
CA ASP A 246 52.92 -6.08 5.18
C ASP A 246 52.71 -5.01 4.10
N SER A 247 52.72 -3.73 4.51
CA SER A 247 52.58 -2.61 3.59
C SER A 247 53.64 -2.55 2.46
N GLN A 248 54.76 -3.27 2.58
CA GLN A 248 55.80 -3.35 1.56
C GLN A 248 55.65 -4.55 0.62
N ASP A 249 54.79 -5.53 0.94
CA ASP A 249 54.49 -6.67 0.07
C ASP A 249 53.34 -6.33 -0.87
N GLU A 250 53.62 -6.31 -2.17
CA GLU A 250 52.61 -6.04 -3.19
C GLU A 250 51.50 -7.10 -3.22
N ARG A 251 51.80 -8.34 -2.84
CA ARG A 251 50.81 -9.42 -2.75
C ARG A 251 49.80 -9.15 -1.64
N ASP A 252 50.24 -8.59 -0.53
CA ASP A 252 49.35 -8.21 0.59
C ASP A 252 48.48 -7.01 0.22
N ARG A 253 49.00 -6.05 -0.57
CA ARG A 253 48.17 -4.95 -1.10
C ARG A 253 47.07 -5.47 -2.01
N GLN A 254 47.40 -6.42 -2.89
CA GLN A 254 46.43 -7.08 -3.76
C GLN A 254 45.46 -7.97 -2.96
N ALA A 255 45.92 -8.59 -1.86
CA ALA A 255 45.09 -9.36 -0.95
C ALA A 255 44.05 -8.47 -0.25
N ALA A 256 44.46 -7.30 0.25
CA ALA A 256 43.55 -6.34 0.88
C ALA A 256 42.45 -5.86 -0.10
N GLU A 257 42.83 -5.51 -1.33
CA GLU A 257 41.85 -5.12 -2.35
C GLU A 257 40.94 -6.29 -2.74
N ARG A 258 41.49 -7.48 -2.98
CA ARG A 258 40.71 -8.68 -3.29
C ARG A 258 39.71 -9.02 -2.18
N ARG A 259 40.11 -8.93 -0.91
CA ARG A 259 39.23 -9.18 0.21
C ARG A 259 38.06 -8.19 0.27
N MET A 260 38.33 -6.91 0.05
CA MET A 260 37.29 -5.87 -0.05
C MET A 260 36.37 -6.09 -1.26
N GLN A 261 36.89 -6.61 -2.38
CA GLN A 261 36.05 -6.98 -3.52
C GLN A 261 35.15 -8.20 -3.21
N PHE A 262 35.66 -9.24 -2.54
CA PHE A 262 34.87 -10.37 -2.07
C PHE A 262 33.82 -10.00 -1.01
N HIS A 263 34.06 -8.94 -0.22
CA HIS A 263 33.09 -8.46 0.76
C HIS A 263 32.06 -7.52 0.13
N ILE A 264 32.53 -6.40 -0.42
CA ILE A 264 31.71 -5.27 -0.85
C ILE A 264 31.50 -5.31 -2.35
N GLY A 265 32.57 -5.48 -3.13
CA GLY A 265 32.52 -5.47 -4.60
C GLY A 265 31.55 -6.51 -5.17
N TRP A 266 31.39 -7.66 -4.50
CA TRP A 266 30.44 -8.71 -4.83
C TRP A 266 29.02 -8.16 -5.06
N PHE A 267 28.56 -7.26 -4.19
CA PHE A 267 27.24 -6.65 -4.27
C PHE A 267 27.30 -5.26 -4.91
N ALA A 268 28.31 -4.46 -4.58
CA ALA A 268 28.41 -3.07 -4.99
C ALA A 268 28.70 -2.90 -6.50
N ASN A 269 29.51 -3.78 -7.13
CA ASN A 269 29.73 -3.70 -8.58
C ASN A 269 28.43 -3.87 -9.39
N PRO A 270 27.66 -4.96 -9.22
CA PRO A 270 26.41 -5.10 -9.95
C PRO A 270 25.38 -4.03 -9.59
N ILE A 271 25.27 -3.63 -8.32
CA ILE A 271 24.24 -2.68 -7.88
C ILE A 271 24.57 -1.23 -8.21
N CYS A 272 25.79 -0.78 -7.92
CA CYS A 272 26.16 0.63 -8.08
C CYS A 272 26.67 0.96 -9.48
N LEU A 273 27.31 -0.01 -10.16
CA LEU A 273 27.95 0.21 -11.46
C LEU A 273 27.22 -0.48 -12.61
N ALA A 274 26.21 -1.33 -12.32
CA ALA A 274 25.54 -2.18 -13.30
C ALA A 274 26.52 -3.03 -14.14
N GLN A 275 27.57 -3.54 -13.48
CA GLN A 275 28.63 -4.37 -14.06
C GLN A 275 28.58 -5.80 -13.54
N ASP A 276 29.29 -6.73 -14.21
CA ASP A 276 29.51 -8.08 -13.69
C ASP A 276 30.26 -8.04 -12.34
N TYR A 277 30.27 -9.18 -11.65
CA TYR A 277 31.04 -9.36 -10.41
C TYR A 277 32.52 -8.96 -10.56
N PRO A 278 33.21 -8.62 -9.44
CA PRO A 278 34.64 -8.34 -9.49
C PRO A 278 35.43 -9.45 -10.17
N LYS A 279 36.39 -9.07 -11.03
CA LYS A 279 37.21 -10.00 -11.82
C LYS A 279 37.88 -11.08 -10.95
N CYS A 280 38.40 -10.70 -9.78
CA CYS A 280 39.02 -11.65 -8.86
C CYS A 280 38.07 -12.72 -8.33
N MET A 281 36.77 -12.42 -8.19
CA MET A 281 35.76 -13.42 -7.81
C MET A 281 35.48 -14.38 -8.96
N ARG A 282 35.32 -13.85 -10.19
CA ARG A 282 35.16 -14.66 -11.41
C ARG A 282 36.31 -15.62 -11.64
N GLU A 283 37.54 -15.15 -11.42
CA GLU A 283 38.76 -15.96 -11.57
C GLU A 283 38.86 -17.07 -10.53
N GLN A 284 38.49 -16.81 -9.28
CA GLN A 284 38.59 -17.82 -8.20
C GLN A 284 37.42 -18.82 -8.22
N LEU A 285 36.18 -18.35 -8.46
CA LEU A 285 34.97 -19.15 -8.25
C LEU A 285 34.49 -19.86 -9.53
N GLY A 286 34.87 -19.35 -10.72
CA GLY A 286 34.47 -19.92 -12.00
C GLY A 286 32.95 -20.13 -12.10
N ASP A 287 32.53 -21.34 -12.45
CA ASP A 287 31.13 -21.71 -12.65
C ASP A 287 30.31 -21.75 -11.35
N ARG A 288 30.96 -21.79 -10.18
CA ARG A 288 30.28 -21.74 -8.88
C ARG A 288 29.67 -20.37 -8.60
N LEU A 289 30.16 -19.30 -9.24
CA LEU A 289 29.58 -17.96 -9.18
C LEU A 289 28.56 -17.79 -10.33
N PRO A 290 27.25 -17.78 -10.05
CA PRO A 290 26.25 -17.82 -11.11
C PRO A 290 26.29 -16.58 -11.99
N SER A 291 26.40 -16.74 -13.30
CA SER A 291 26.50 -15.63 -14.24
C SER A 291 25.22 -14.79 -14.33
N PHE A 292 25.36 -13.48 -14.50
CA PHE A 292 24.26 -12.62 -14.92
C PHE A 292 23.91 -12.86 -16.39
N THR A 293 22.62 -12.95 -16.68
CA THR A 293 22.12 -12.90 -18.06
C THR A 293 22.08 -11.46 -18.57
N GLU A 294 21.89 -11.28 -19.88
CA GLU A 294 21.64 -9.93 -20.43
C GLU A 294 20.39 -9.27 -19.83
N TRP A 295 19.39 -10.07 -19.47
CA TRP A 295 18.18 -9.58 -18.82
C TRP A 295 18.47 -9.13 -17.38
N ASP A 296 19.30 -9.88 -16.64
CA ASP A 296 19.74 -9.50 -15.29
C ASP A 296 20.49 -8.17 -15.33
N LEU A 297 21.45 -8.01 -16.26
CA LEU A 297 22.22 -6.78 -16.42
C LEU A 297 21.34 -5.60 -16.88
N ALA A 298 20.33 -5.86 -17.73
CA ALA A 298 19.36 -4.84 -18.12
C ALA A 298 18.54 -4.34 -16.93
N LEU A 299 18.08 -5.27 -16.06
CA LEU A 299 17.37 -4.91 -14.84
C LEU A 299 18.26 -4.11 -13.89
N LEU A 300 19.52 -4.53 -13.69
CA LEU A 300 20.49 -3.81 -12.85
C LEU A 300 20.74 -2.38 -13.36
N ARG A 301 20.73 -2.16 -14.68
CA ARG A 301 20.85 -0.80 -15.27
C ARG A 301 19.64 0.10 -14.98
N GLU A 302 18.43 -0.46 -14.87
CA GLU A 302 17.22 0.31 -14.54
C GLU A 302 17.01 0.48 -13.02
N ALA A 303 17.62 -0.41 -12.23
CA ALA A 303 17.63 -0.39 -10.78
C ALA A 303 18.59 0.65 -10.19
N ASP A 304 18.56 1.89 -10.68
CA ASP A 304 19.44 2.95 -10.20
C ASP A 304 19.07 3.38 -8.76
N ILE A 305 20.04 3.22 -7.84
CA ILE A 305 19.93 3.57 -6.43
C ILE A 305 20.32 5.03 -6.15
N ASP A 306 19.71 5.62 -5.12
CA ASP A 306 19.94 7.02 -4.73
C ASP A 306 21.16 7.19 -3.80
N PHE A 307 21.50 6.16 -3.01
CA PHE A 307 22.57 6.22 -2.02
C PHE A 307 23.17 4.85 -1.69
N TYR A 308 24.41 4.87 -1.19
CA TYR A 308 25.09 3.73 -0.59
C TYR A 308 24.90 3.75 0.93
N GLY A 309 24.23 2.74 1.48
CA GLY A 309 24.16 2.52 2.93
C GLY A 309 25.40 1.75 3.39
N MET A 310 26.10 2.27 4.40
CA MET A 310 27.31 1.67 4.94
C MET A 310 27.09 1.22 6.37
N ASN A 311 27.23 -0.07 6.62
CA ASN A 311 27.37 -0.61 7.98
C ASN A 311 28.86 -0.84 8.24
N TYR A 312 29.43 -0.07 9.16
CA TYR A 312 30.86 -0.15 9.46
C TYR A 312 31.07 -0.28 10.95
N TYR A 313 32.02 -1.13 11.35
CA TYR A 313 32.34 -1.37 12.76
C TYR A 313 33.85 -1.39 13.02
N THR A 314 34.63 -2.00 12.12
CA THR A 314 36.05 -2.25 12.34
C THR A 314 36.84 -2.32 11.03
N SER A 315 38.14 -2.51 11.16
CA SER A 315 39.09 -2.80 10.07
C SER A 315 39.99 -3.97 10.44
N GLN A 316 40.63 -4.57 9.45
CA GLN A 316 41.55 -5.69 9.62
C GLN A 316 42.78 -5.55 8.71
N PHE A 317 43.77 -6.41 8.90
CA PHE A 317 44.85 -6.62 7.95
C PHE A 317 44.58 -7.86 7.09
N ALA A 318 44.89 -7.77 5.79
CA ALA A 318 44.85 -8.90 4.87
C ALA A 318 46.26 -9.32 4.49
N ARG A 319 46.56 -10.61 4.64
CA ARG A 319 47.80 -11.24 4.16
C ARG A 319 47.51 -12.16 2.99
N HIS A 320 48.35 -12.14 1.95
CA HIS A 320 48.20 -13.09 0.85
C HIS A 320 48.48 -14.53 1.32
N ARG A 321 47.90 -15.49 0.60
CA ARG A 321 48.22 -16.91 0.72
C ARG A 321 48.83 -17.39 -0.60
N ASP A 322 49.90 -18.17 -0.50
CA ASP A 322 50.58 -18.75 -1.67
C ASP A 322 49.91 -20.06 -2.13
N GLU A 323 49.18 -20.74 -1.22
CA GLU A 323 48.46 -21.96 -1.55
C GLU A 323 47.20 -21.68 -2.40
N PRO A 324 46.79 -22.63 -3.26
CA PRO A 324 45.51 -22.54 -3.95
C PRO A 324 44.35 -22.40 -2.97
N ALA A 325 43.37 -21.55 -3.32
CA ALA A 325 42.14 -21.41 -2.56
C ALA A 325 41.42 -22.77 -2.50
N PRO A 326 41.02 -23.26 -1.32
CA PRO A 326 40.06 -24.37 -1.22
C PRO A 326 38.75 -24.02 -1.95
N GLU A 327 38.04 -25.02 -2.47
CA GLU A 327 36.73 -24.77 -3.12
C GLU A 327 35.70 -24.12 -2.18
N THR A 328 35.87 -24.34 -0.87
CA THR A 328 35.04 -23.75 0.20
C THR A 328 35.49 -22.35 0.63
N ASP A 329 36.53 -21.77 0.02
CA ASP A 329 37.00 -20.42 0.33
C ASP A 329 35.99 -19.36 -0.13
N PHE A 330 35.61 -18.49 0.80
CA PHE A 330 34.66 -17.40 0.57
C PHE A 330 35.23 -16.01 0.91
N ILE A 331 36.48 -15.92 1.37
CA ILE A 331 37.14 -14.65 1.75
C ILE A 331 38.13 -14.16 0.69
N GLY A 332 38.33 -14.91 -0.39
CA GLY A 332 39.18 -14.50 -1.51
C GLY A 332 40.64 -14.89 -1.31
N ASN A 333 40.91 -16.06 -0.74
CA ASN A 333 42.25 -16.61 -0.53
C ASN A 333 43.22 -15.65 0.18
N VAL A 334 42.84 -15.23 1.38
CA VAL A 334 43.63 -14.35 2.26
C VAL A 334 43.61 -14.88 3.68
N ASP A 335 44.55 -14.43 4.52
CA ASP A 335 44.39 -14.49 5.98
C ASP A 335 43.93 -13.12 6.49
N GLU A 336 42.92 -13.13 7.37
CA GLU A 336 42.45 -11.95 8.09
C GLU A 336 43.14 -11.88 9.47
N LEU A 337 43.75 -10.73 9.77
CA LEU A 337 44.60 -10.57 10.94
C LEU A 337 44.28 -9.26 11.67
N GLN A 338 44.35 -9.28 12.99
CA GLN A 338 44.15 -8.08 13.83
C GLN A 338 45.45 -7.36 14.17
N GLU A 339 46.60 -7.90 13.77
CA GLU A 339 47.93 -7.32 13.94
C GLU A 339 48.68 -7.40 12.61
N ASN A 340 49.46 -6.36 12.31
CA ASN A 340 50.32 -6.33 11.12
C ASN A 340 51.63 -7.11 11.35
N LYS A 341 52.52 -7.11 10.35
CA LYS A 341 53.83 -7.79 10.42
C LYS A 341 54.71 -7.32 11.59
N GLN A 342 54.53 -6.10 12.07
CA GLN A 342 55.29 -5.53 13.19
C GLN A 342 54.63 -5.82 14.55
N GLY A 343 53.52 -6.58 14.60
CA GLY A 343 52.77 -6.85 15.82
C GLY A 343 51.93 -5.65 16.30
N VAL A 344 51.69 -4.65 15.44
CA VAL A 344 50.86 -3.50 15.78
C VAL A 344 49.41 -3.87 15.53
N SER A 345 48.59 -3.75 16.57
CA SER A 345 47.14 -3.95 16.51
C SER A 345 46.49 -2.98 15.53
N VAL A 346 45.51 -3.46 14.77
CA VAL A 346 44.74 -2.62 13.83
C VAL A 346 43.98 -1.50 14.54
N GLY A 347 43.53 -1.75 15.77
CA GLY A 347 42.79 -0.80 16.60
C GLY A 347 42.60 -1.27 18.04
N GLU A 348 41.96 -0.43 18.84
CA GLU A 348 41.68 -0.72 20.25
C GLU A 348 40.58 -1.79 20.41
N LYS A 349 40.73 -2.71 21.39
CA LYS A 349 39.75 -3.80 21.63
C LYS A 349 38.44 -3.27 22.21
N SER A 350 37.32 -3.78 21.71
CA SER A 350 35.97 -3.51 22.24
C SER A 350 35.48 -4.65 23.15
N GLY A 351 34.19 -4.68 23.45
CA GLY A 351 33.51 -5.77 24.18
C GLY A 351 33.42 -7.11 23.44
N VAL A 352 33.71 -7.13 22.13
CA VAL A 352 33.72 -8.37 21.34
C VAL A 352 35.04 -8.54 20.60
N HIS A 353 35.46 -9.80 20.43
CA HIS A 353 36.80 -10.13 19.96
C HIS A 353 37.10 -9.63 18.54
N TRP A 354 36.11 -9.62 17.65
CA TRP A 354 36.26 -9.25 16.25
C TRP A 354 36.31 -7.72 16.03
N LEU A 355 35.65 -6.92 16.88
CA LEU A 355 35.49 -5.48 16.69
C LEU A 355 36.62 -4.69 17.37
N ARG A 356 37.31 -3.87 16.58
CA ARG A 356 38.33 -2.91 17.05
C ARG A 356 37.98 -1.48 16.63
N SER A 357 38.22 -0.50 17.51
CA SER A 357 38.04 0.92 17.18
C SER A 357 39.13 1.40 16.21
N THR A 358 38.73 1.79 14.99
CA THR A 358 39.64 2.04 13.84
C THR A 358 39.27 3.28 13.02
N PRO A 359 39.17 4.48 13.63
CA PRO A 359 38.61 5.68 12.99
C PRO A 359 39.41 6.16 11.75
N GLU A 360 40.74 6.06 11.74
CA GLU A 360 41.54 6.46 10.57
C GLU A 360 41.29 5.57 9.35
N LEU A 361 41.10 4.27 9.58
CA LEU A 361 40.79 3.32 8.51
C LEU A 361 39.35 3.47 8.05
N PHE A 362 38.43 3.86 8.94
CA PHE A 362 37.07 4.24 8.57
C PHE A 362 37.05 5.42 7.58
N ARG A 363 37.86 6.46 7.83
CA ARG A 363 38.02 7.60 6.89
C ARG A 363 38.49 7.13 5.51
N LYS A 364 39.50 6.25 5.46
CA LYS A 364 39.99 5.67 4.20
C LYS A 364 38.90 4.86 3.51
N HIS A 365 38.10 4.11 4.29
CA HIS A 365 37.00 3.30 3.78
C HIS A 365 35.92 4.14 3.10
N LEU A 366 35.42 5.18 3.78
CA LEU A 366 34.45 6.14 3.26
C LEU A 366 34.95 6.74 1.93
N THR A 367 36.21 7.17 1.91
CA THR A 367 36.85 7.77 0.73
C THR A 367 36.97 6.77 -0.41
N ARG A 368 37.38 5.52 -0.13
CA ARG A 368 37.48 4.46 -1.14
C ARG A 368 36.11 4.19 -1.75
N VAL A 369 35.10 3.93 -0.93
CA VAL A 369 33.74 3.59 -1.38
C VAL A 369 33.15 4.73 -2.23
N TYR A 370 33.28 5.98 -1.78
CA TYR A 370 32.78 7.12 -2.55
C TYR A 370 33.50 7.27 -3.90
N ARG A 371 34.83 7.16 -3.93
CA ARG A 371 35.61 7.28 -5.18
C ARG A 371 35.33 6.13 -6.15
N THR A 372 35.06 4.94 -5.65
CA THR A 372 34.80 3.76 -6.50
C THR A 372 33.38 3.76 -7.06
N TYR A 373 32.38 4.08 -6.25
CA TYR A 373 30.97 3.89 -6.62
C TYR A 373 30.19 5.18 -6.88
N GLY A 374 30.71 6.35 -6.47
CA GLY A 374 30.16 7.66 -6.81
C GLY A 374 28.78 7.98 -6.23
N LYS A 375 28.25 7.18 -5.30
CA LYS A 375 26.95 7.39 -4.65
C LYS A 375 27.12 8.13 -3.32
N PRO A 376 26.19 9.02 -2.93
CA PRO A 376 26.17 9.59 -1.58
C PRO A 376 26.12 8.49 -0.52
N ILE A 377 26.87 8.66 0.57
CA ILE A 377 26.97 7.67 1.64
C ILE A 377 26.09 8.08 2.83
N TYR A 378 25.32 7.11 3.32
CA TYR A 378 24.70 7.14 4.64
C TYR A 378 25.33 6.04 5.49
N ILE A 379 25.90 6.39 6.65
CA ILE A 379 26.37 5.38 7.61
C ILE A 379 25.12 4.83 8.27
N THR A 380 24.64 3.67 7.81
CA THR A 380 23.37 3.07 8.26
C THR A 380 23.52 2.26 9.54
N GLU A 381 24.75 1.86 9.90
CA GLU A 381 25.14 1.34 11.22
C GLU A 381 26.59 1.70 11.54
N ASN A 382 26.82 2.19 12.75
CA ASN A 382 28.13 2.23 13.39
C ASN A 382 27.96 2.25 14.92
N GLY A 383 28.76 1.49 15.65
CA GLY A 383 28.71 1.44 17.11
C GLY A 383 29.58 0.34 17.70
N CYS A 384 29.51 0.12 19.02
CA CYS A 384 30.33 -0.91 19.67
C CYS A 384 29.72 -1.37 21.01
N PRO A 385 30.00 -2.62 21.43
CA PRO A 385 29.91 -3.02 22.83
C PRO A 385 31.15 -2.57 23.60
N CYS A 386 31.00 -2.18 24.87
CA CYS A 386 32.12 -1.78 25.71
C CYS A 386 32.87 -3.01 26.27
N PRO A 387 34.19 -2.92 26.49
CA PRO A 387 34.94 -4.00 27.14
C PRO A 387 34.33 -4.44 28.48
N GLY A 388 33.92 -5.71 28.57
CA GLY A 388 33.38 -6.32 29.80
C GLY A 388 31.92 -5.97 30.13
N GLU A 389 31.22 -5.24 29.25
CA GLU A 389 29.83 -4.79 29.47
C GLU A 389 28.84 -5.94 29.63
N GLU A 390 29.16 -7.14 29.12
CA GLU A 390 28.33 -8.33 29.27
C GLU A 390 28.17 -8.77 30.73
N LYS A 391 29.07 -8.32 31.62
CA LYS A 391 29.06 -8.63 33.07
C LYS A 391 28.69 -7.44 33.96
N MET A 392 28.51 -6.26 33.38
CA MET A 392 28.24 -5.03 34.14
C MET A 392 26.80 -4.98 34.63
N THR A 393 26.58 -4.37 35.81
CA THR A 393 25.22 -3.99 36.24
C THR A 393 24.71 -2.80 35.43
N CYS A 394 23.43 -2.46 35.58
CA CYS A 394 22.88 -1.26 34.95
C CYS A 394 23.66 0.00 35.36
N GLU A 395 23.98 0.16 36.65
CA GLU A 395 24.69 1.34 37.19
C GLU A 395 26.12 1.47 36.62
N GLU A 396 26.77 0.35 36.32
CA GLU A 396 28.10 0.34 35.70
C GLU A 396 28.01 0.61 34.19
N ALA A 397 27.09 -0.07 33.50
CA ALA A 397 26.94 -0.01 32.05
C ALA A 397 26.45 1.36 31.54
N VAL A 398 25.74 2.14 32.36
CA VAL A 398 25.32 3.50 31.96
C VAL A 398 26.50 4.47 31.81
N ASN A 399 27.67 4.19 32.42
CA ASN A 399 28.87 5.00 32.29
C ASN A 399 29.79 4.47 31.16
N ASP A 400 29.29 4.50 29.93
CA ASP A 400 29.89 3.87 28.76
C ASP A 400 30.93 4.75 28.03
N THR A 401 31.97 5.15 28.77
CA THR A 401 33.05 6.03 28.28
C THR A 401 33.74 5.53 27.01
N TYR A 402 33.92 4.22 26.85
CA TYR A 402 34.50 3.62 25.64
C TYR A 402 33.63 3.90 24.40
N ARG A 403 32.30 3.69 24.51
CA ARG A 403 31.35 3.93 23.41
C ARG A 403 31.27 5.41 23.05
N ILE A 404 31.32 6.30 24.04
CA ILE A 404 31.41 7.76 23.84
C ILE A 404 32.66 8.10 23.00
N GLN A 405 33.81 7.55 23.36
CA GLN A 405 35.07 7.79 22.65
C GLN A 405 35.02 7.21 21.23
N TYR A 406 34.52 5.98 21.07
CA TYR A 406 34.32 5.35 19.77
C TYR A 406 33.49 6.26 18.84
N PHE A 407 32.32 6.74 19.29
CA PHE A 407 31.50 7.64 18.47
C PHE A 407 32.17 8.95 18.14
N ARG A 408 32.85 9.58 19.11
CA ARG A 408 33.59 10.83 18.89
C ARG A 408 34.60 10.66 17.77
N ASP A 409 35.42 9.60 17.83
CA ASP A 409 36.50 9.38 16.88
C ASP A 409 35.99 9.01 15.47
N HIS A 410 34.91 8.22 15.38
CA HIS A 410 34.31 7.87 14.08
C HIS A 410 33.57 9.06 13.45
N LEU A 411 32.94 9.93 14.25
CA LEU A 411 32.37 11.19 13.75
C LEU A 411 33.46 12.16 13.26
N ASP A 412 34.62 12.20 13.92
CA ASP A 412 35.77 12.98 13.44
C ASP A 412 36.34 12.43 12.14
N ALA A 413 36.39 11.10 11.98
CA ALA A 413 36.73 10.46 10.72
C ALA A 413 35.74 10.82 9.60
N VAL A 414 34.44 10.85 9.87
CA VAL A 414 33.40 11.28 8.92
C VAL A 414 33.60 12.75 8.52
N GLY A 415 33.79 13.64 9.50
CA GLY A 415 34.02 15.07 9.25
C GLY A 415 35.24 15.30 8.34
N ARG A 416 36.34 14.60 8.60
CA ARG A 416 37.56 14.68 7.78
C ARG A 416 37.39 14.05 6.39
N ALA A 417 36.75 12.89 6.28
CA ALA A 417 36.45 12.28 4.97
C ALA A 417 35.64 13.23 4.07
N ARG A 418 34.74 14.01 4.66
CA ARG A 418 33.94 15.00 3.93
C ARG A 418 34.73 16.25 3.56
N ILE A 419 35.39 16.88 4.53
CA ILE A 419 36.03 18.20 4.34
C ILE A 419 37.39 18.08 3.64
N GLU A 420 38.19 17.08 4.00
CA GLU A 420 39.55 16.92 3.50
C GLU A 420 39.60 16.00 2.26
N ASP A 421 38.84 14.90 2.25
CA ASP A 421 38.91 13.91 1.16
C ASP A 421 37.85 14.11 0.07
N GLY A 422 36.86 14.97 0.31
CA GLY A 422 35.79 15.32 -0.62
C GLY A 422 34.68 14.27 -0.74
N SER A 423 34.51 13.37 0.24
CA SER A 423 33.49 12.32 0.22
C SER A 423 32.09 12.87 0.50
N ASP A 424 31.09 12.51 -0.32
CA ASP A 424 29.71 12.97 -0.09
C ASP A 424 29.00 12.07 0.93
N ILE A 425 29.04 12.50 2.19
CA ILE A 425 28.44 11.79 3.32
C ILE A 425 27.28 12.63 3.87
N LYS A 426 26.10 12.00 3.97
CA LYS A 426 24.83 12.70 4.22
C LYS A 426 24.15 12.37 5.55
N GLY A 427 24.52 11.26 6.19
CA GLY A 427 23.91 10.91 7.46
C GLY A 427 24.60 9.78 8.21
N TYR A 428 24.16 9.58 9.45
CA TYR A 428 24.77 8.65 10.41
C TYR A 428 23.74 8.05 11.37
N PHE A 429 23.70 6.73 11.48
CA PHE A 429 22.84 5.98 12.37
C PHE A 429 23.68 5.16 13.35
N ALA A 430 23.57 5.49 14.64
CA ALA A 430 24.24 4.72 15.69
C ALA A 430 23.56 3.36 15.87
N TRP A 431 24.35 2.29 15.79
CA TRP A 431 23.95 0.96 16.20
C TRP A 431 24.31 0.74 17.67
N SER A 432 23.35 0.61 18.58
CA SER A 432 21.89 0.60 18.40
C SER A 432 21.18 1.54 19.36
N LEU A 433 19.89 1.79 19.13
CA LEU A 433 19.05 2.56 20.05
C LEU A 433 19.08 1.98 21.48
N MET A 434 18.97 0.65 21.59
CA MET A 434 18.94 -0.09 22.85
C MET A 434 19.69 -1.41 22.73
N ASP A 435 20.12 -1.97 23.86
CA ASP A 435 20.65 -3.33 23.92
C ASP A 435 19.56 -4.30 23.44
N ASN A 436 19.95 -5.27 22.61
CA ASN A 436 19.04 -6.17 21.91
C ASN A 436 19.66 -7.56 21.70
N LEU A 437 18.94 -8.46 21.04
CA LEU A 437 19.44 -9.79 20.68
C LEU A 437 20.52 -9.68 19.60
N GLU A 438 21.78 -9.96 19.94
CA GLU A 438 22.88 -9.99 18.96
C GLU A 438 22.94 -11.35 18.25
N TRP A 439 21.86 -11.71 17.56
CA TRP A 439 21.78 -12.90 16.71
C TRP A 439 22.23 -14.19 17.43
N SER A 440 23.18 -14.93 16.86
CA SER A 440 23.74 -16.15 17.45
C SER A 440 24.60 -15.90 18.69
N ASP A 441 25.02 -14.65 18.94
CA ASP A 441 25.76 -14.26 20.14
C ASP A 441 24.87 -14.01 21.36
N GLY A 442 23.54 -13.97 21.18
CA GLY A 442 22.56 -13.80 22.24
C GLY A 442 22.55 -12.39 22.85
N TYR A 443 21.97 -12.25 24.05
CA TYR A 443 21.82 -10.95 24.73
C TYR A 443 23.08 -10.48 25.50
N GLY A 444 24.16 -11.27 25.47
CA GLY A 444 25.38 -10.94 26.20
C GLY A 444 26.12 -9.74 25.61
N VAL A 445 26.09 -9.58 24.28
CA VAL A 445 26.72 -8.46 23.59
C VAL A 445 25.77 -7.26 23.59
N ARG A 446 26.21 -6.14 24.15
CA ARG A 446 25.37 -4.94 24.38
C ARG A 446 25.82 -3.78 23.50
N PHE A 447 25.16 -3.58 22.35
CA PHE A 447 25.47 -2.47 21.44
C PHE A 447 24.74 -1.16 21.76
N GLY A 448 23.71 -1.20 22.60
CA GLY A 448 22.79 -0.09 22.78
C GLY A 448 23.42 1.12 23.44
N VAL A 449 22.98 2.31 23.01
CA VAL A 449 23.15 3.54 23.80
C VAL A 449 22.16 3.62 24.97
N THR A 450 21.17 2.73 24.99
CA THR A 450 20.21 2.54 26.08
C THR A 450 20.39 1.12 26.63
N PHE A 451 20.59 0.99 27.93
CA PHE A 451 20.63 -0.30 28.59
C PHE A 451 19.23 -0.91 28.65
N THR A 452 19.13 -2.21 28.36
CA THR A 452 17.90 -2.98 28.50
C THR A 452 18.08 -4.00 29.62
N ASP A 453 17.29 -3.88 30.68
CA ASP A 453 17.16 -4.96 31.68
C ASP A 453 16.20 -6.02 31.13
N TYR A 454 16.72 -7.18 30.73
CA TYR A 454 15.89 -8.23 30.12
C TYR A 454 14.97 -8.95 31.12
N ASN A 455 15.12 -8.74 32.44
CA ASN A 455 14.19 -9.30 33.43
C ASN A 455 12.93 -8.44 33.58
N THR A 456 13.07 -7.11 33.46
CA THR A 456 11.98 -6.14 33.68
C THR A 456 11.52 -5.46 32.40
N LEU A 457 12.33 -5.54 31.34
CA LEU A 457 12.23 -4.82 30.06
C LEU A 457 12.35 -3.30 30.20
N GLU A 458 12.88 -2.80 31.31
CA GLU A 458 13.12 -1.37 31.54
C GLU A 458 14.27 -0.83 30.68
N ARG A 459 14.10 0.39 30.17
CA ARG A 459 15.12 1.13 29.42
C ARG A 459 15.81 2.18 30.29
N THR A 460 17.13 2.10 30.38
CA THR A 460 17.96 3.10 31.08
C THR A 460 18.94 3.76 30.11
N PRO A 461 18.81 5.07 29.82
CA PRO A 461 19.75 5.78 28.97
C PRO A 461 21.19 5.69 29.48
N LYS A 462 22.13 5.27 28.64
CA LYS A 462 23.57 5.36 28.94
C LYS A 462 24.06 6.78 28.62
N GLN A 463 25.24 7.16 29.12
CA GLN A 463 25.80 8.49 28.89
C GLN A 463 26.00 8.79 27.39
N SER A 464 26.37 7.79 26.58
CA SER A 464 26.49 7.95 25.14
C SER A 464 25.21 8.47 24.47
N ALA A 465 24.03 8.00 24.88
CA ALA A 465 22.75 8.46 24.32
C ALA A 465 22.51 9.96 24.54
N LEU A 466 22.89 10.48 25.71
CA LEU A 466 22.67 11.87 26.11
C LEU A 466 23.69 12.81 25.46
N LEU A 467 24.91 12.34 25.22
CA LEU A 467 26.01 13.17 24.70
C LEU A 467 26.05 13.23 23.17
N LEU A 468 25.51 12.22 22.47
CA LEU A 468 25.63 12.13 21.01
C LEU A 468 25.05 13.36 20.28
N LYS A 469 23.93 13.90 20.78
CA LYS A 469 23.35 15.15 20.26
C LYS A 469 24.34 16.30 20.30
N GLY A 470 25.04 16.47 21.43
CA GLY A 470 26.03 17.52 21.60
C GLY A 470 27.21 17.37 20.62
N MET A 471 27.66 16.13 20.41
CA MET A 471 28.73 15.83 19.43
C MET A 471 28.34 16.21 18.00
N PHE A 472 27.08 15.94 17.61
CA PHE A 472 26.55 16.35 16.30
C PHE A 472 26.38 17.87 16.20
N ASP A 473 25.77 18.51 17.20
CA ASP A 473 25.52 19.96 17.20
C ASP A 473 26.83 20.75 17.07
N GLU A 474 27.88 20.32 17.79
CA GLU A 474 29.24 20.89 17.68
C GLU A 474 29.76 20.81 16.24
N ARG A 475 29.66 19.64 15.61
CA ARG A 475 30.21 19.37 14.27
C ARG A 475 29.40 19.98 13.14
N MET A 476 28.12 20.29 13.37
CA MET A 476 27.24 21.00 12.41
C MET A 476 27.36 22.53 12.51
N GLY A 477 28.22 23.06 13.41
CA GLY A 477 28.45 24.50 13.56
C GLY A 477 27.46 25.20 14.48
N GLY A 478 26.81 24.46 15.39
CA GLY A 478 26.05 25.05 16.48
C GLY A 478 26.95 25.85 17.42
N ASN A 479 26.40 26.90 18.04
CA ASN A 479 27.09 27.59 19.13
C ASN A 479 27.11 26.67 20.36
N ALA A 480 28.24 26.00 20.60
CA ALA A 480 28.48 25.20 21.80
C ALA A 480 28.24 26.05 23.06
N SER A 481 27.09 25.88 23.71
CA SER A 481 26.93 26.29 25.10
C SER A 481 27.73 25.31 25.96
N SER A 482 28.77 25.83 26.60
CA SER A 482 29.64 25.19 27.59
C SER A 482 29.00 24.01 28.33
N PHE A 483 29.68 22.85 28.27
CA PHE A 483 29.43 21.69 29.13
C PHE A 483 29.40 22.10 30.62
N PRO A 484 28.51 21.54 31.45
CA PRO A 484 28.75 21.47 32.88
C PRO A 484 29.72 20.31 33.15
N ASP A 485 30.75 20.58 33.94
CA ASP A 485 31.56 19.53 34.56
C ASP A 485 30.64 18.57 35.34
N THR A 486 31.01 17.29 35.31
CA THR A 486 30.35 16.18 35.99
C THR A 486 30.43 16.37 37.51
N GLU A 487 29.52 17.13 38.11
CA GLU A 487 29.23 17.01 39.56
C GLU A 487 27.91 17.65 40.06
N ASP A 488 27.19 18.47 39.28
CA ASP A 488 26.01 19.18 39.80
C ASP A 488 24.74 18.98 38.95
N VAL A 489 24.07 17.83 39.09
CA VAL A 489 22.65 17.69 38.71
C VAL A 489 21.88 16.94 39.78
N MET A 490 21.70 17.59 40.93
CA MET A 490 20.49 17.38 41.74
C MET A 490 19.91 18.73 42.13
N ALA A 491 18.60 18.86 41.88
CA ALA A 491 17.67 19.91 42.34
C ALA A 491 17.32 21.08 41.39
N SER A 492 16.05 21.03 40.95
CA SER A 492 15.09 22.15 40.81
C SER A 492 14.84 22.80 39.42
N PRO A 493 13.59 23.27 39.18
CA PRO A 493 12.97 23.20 37.85
C PRO A 493 13.09 24.49 37.02
N ALA A 494 12.98 24.28 35.71
CA ALA A 494 13.07 25.24 34.62
C ALA A 494 12.14 26.46 34.74
N ARG A 495 12.68 27.65 34.43
CA ARG A 495 11.90 28.84 34.05
C ARG A 495 11.81 28.92 32.53
N SER A 496 10.60 28.81 31.97
CA SER A 496 10.35 29.03 30.55
C SER A 496 10.33 30.52 30.20
N ARG A 497 10.84 30.86 29.00
CA ARG A 497 10.62 32.17 28.37
C ARG A 497 9.30 32.13 27.59
N SER A 498 8.42 33.10 27.84
CA SER A 498 7.08 33.24 27.25
C SER A 498 7.10 33.52 25.75
N SER A 499 6.30 32.80 24.96
CA SER A 499 5.92 33.17 23.60
C SER A 499 4.82 34.24 23.62
N ALA A 500 4.93 35.27 22.78
CA ALA A 500 3.94 36.33 22.65
C ALA A 500 2.60 35.79 22.08
N ARG A 501 1.48 36.33 22.56
CA ARG A 501 0.12 35.94 22.16
C ARG A 501 -0.13 36.27 20.67
N ALA A 502 -0.60 35.30 19.90
CA ALA A 502 -1.09 35.52 18.53
C ALA A 502 -2.36 36.40 18.53
N CYS A 503 -2.50 37.31 17.55
CA CYS A 503 -3.69 38.14 17.41
C CYS A 503 -4.94 37.31 17.09
N ASP A 504 -6.11 37.80 17.45
CA ASP A 504 -7.35 37.02 17.37
C ASP A 504 -7.74 36.64 15.93
N ARG A 505 -7.34 37.46 14.94
CA ARG A 505 -7.58 37.16 13.52
C ARG A 505 -6.73 36.01 13.02
N CYS A 506 -5.42 36.02 13.32
CA CYS A 506 -4.54 34.91 12.97
C CYS A 506 -4.95 33.63 13.72
N ARG A 507 -5.39 33.77 14.97
CA ARG A 507 -5.92 32.65 15.78
C ARG A 507 -7.20 32.06 15.18
N ARG A 508 -8.17 32.88 14.71
CA ARG A 508 -9.38 32.40 14.03
C ARG A 508 -9.07 31.74 12.68
N ARG A 509 -8.08 32.24 11.96
CA ARG A 509 -7.63 31.69 10.66
C ARG A 509 -6.68 30.50 10.80
N LYS A 510 -6.32 30.11 12.02
CA LYS A 510 -5.29 29.08 12.33
C LYS A 510 -3.95 29.32 11.60
N SER A 511 -3.59 30.58 11.34
CA SER A 511 -2.37 30.97 10.64
C SER A 511 -1.31 31.47 11.63
N LYS A 512 -0.02 31.20 11.38
CA LYS A 512 1.08 31.63 12.25
C LYS A 512 1.11 33.16 12.37
N CYS A 513 1.21 33.67 13.59
CA CYS A 513 1.21 35.11 13.89
C CYS A 513 2.59 35.52 14.38
N ASP A 514 3.13 36.59 13.79
CA ASP A 514 4.44 37.17 14.10
C ASP A 514 4.35 38.47 14.90
N CYS A 515 3.19 38.77 15.51
CA CYS A 515 3.03 39.93 16.40
C CYS A 515 3.97 39.83 17.60
N SER A 516 4.87 40.80 17.77
CA SER A 516 5.79 40.89 18.91
C SER A 516 5.31 41.78 20.07
N GLY A 517 4.04 42.24 20.03
CA GLY A 517 3.43 43.05 21.08
C GLY A 517 2.22 43.86 20.58
N GLU A 518 1.46 44.45 21.51
CA GLU A 518 0.15 45.11 21.27
C GLU A 518 0.18 46.30 20.30
N SER A 519 1.36 46.81 19.93
CA SER A 519 1.55 48.01 19.10
C SER A 519 2.13 47.75 17.70
N SER A 520 2.22 46.50 17.24
CA SER A 520 2.68 46.18 15.87
C SER A 520 1.64 45.36 15.09
N ILE A 521 1.30 45.76 13.85
CA ILE A 521 0.45 44.96 12.96
C ILE A 521 1.28 43.80 12.40
N CYS A 522 0.85 42.56 12.68
CA CYS A 522 1.47 41.33 12.17
C CYS A 522 1.46 41.27 10.63
N THR A 523 2.41 40.53 10.04
CA THR A 523 2.60 40.48 8.58
C THR A 523 1.34 40.02 7.86
N ASN A 524 0.63 39.04 8.42
CA ASN A 524 -0.61 38.52 7.85
C ASN A 524 -1.77 39.54 7.87
N CYS A 525 -1.90 40.34 8.93
CA CYS A 525 -2.90 41.40 8.98
C CYS A 525 -2.52 42.59 8.09
N ARG A 526 -1.21 42.90 7.96
CA ARG A 526 -0.69 43.93 7.06
C ARG A 526 -0.95 43.63 5.59
N LEU A 527 -0.68 42.40 5.16
CA LEU A 527 -0.96 41.93 3.80
C LEU A 527 -2.47 41.93 3.50
N ALA A 528 -3.29 41.60 4.50
CA ALA A 528 -4.73 41.66 4.41
C ALA A 528 -5.31 43.09 4.57
N ARG A 529 -4.49 44.14 4.69
CA ARG A 529 -4.88 45.54 4.95
C ARG A 529 -5.88 45.72 6.10
N THR A 530 -5.72 44.94 7.17
CA THR A 530 -6.59 44.97 8.35
C THR A 530 -5.76 45.15 9.63
N GLN A 531 -6.37 45.68 10.68
CA GLN A 531 -5.70 45.84 11.98
C GLN A 531 -5.70 44.53 12.79
N CYS A 532 -4.68 44.35 13.63
CA CYS A 532 -4.65 43.28 14.62
C CYS A 532 -5.56 43.62 15.81
N THR A 533 -6.32 42.64 16.29
CA THR A 533 -7.20 42.76 17.47
C THR A 533 -6.84 41.70 18.50
N PHE A 534 -6.96 42.04 19.79
CA PHE A 534 -6.61 41.18 20.93
C PHE A 534 -7.72 41.07 21.99
N ASP A 535 -8.95 41.40 21.60
CA ASP A 535 -10.09 41.60 22.48
C ASP A 535 -10.69 40.28 23.04
N VAL A 536 -10.30 39.10 22.51
CA VAL A 536 -10.85 37.81 22.96
C VAL A 536 -10.12 37.30 24.22
N PRO A 537 -10.81 37.09 25.37
CA PRO A 537 -10.15 36.61 26.59
C PRO A 537 -9.51 35.21 26.43
N ILE A 538 -8.41 34.97 27.16
CA ILE A 538 -7.77 33.64 27.26
C ILE A 538 -8.62 32.76 28.19
N ALA A 539 -9.29 31.75 27.65
CA ALA A 539 -9.94 30.74 28.47
C ALA A 539 -8.88 29.85 29.15
N ARG A 540 -8.69 29.99 30.47
CA ARG A 540 -7.85 29.08 31.27
C ARG A 540 -8.61 27.76 31.47
N ARG A 541 -8.05 26.64 30.99
CA ARG A 541 -8.45 25.30 31.46
C ARG A 541 -7.98 25.17 32.92
N GLY A 542 -8.91 25.05 33.86
CA GLY A 542 -8.61 24.83 35.28
C GLY A 542 -8.24 23.36 35.59
N PRO A 543 -7.65 23.08 36.77
CA PRO A 543 -7.24 21.73 37.15
C PRO A 543 -8.45 20.83 37.45
N LYS A 544 -8.36 19.53 37.11
CA LYS A 544 -9.35 18.53 37.50
C LYS A 544 -9.37 18.41 39.03
N SER A 545 -10.50 18.73 39.66
CA SER A 545 -10.69 18.53 41.10
C SER A 545 -10.92 17.03 41.40
N LYS A 546 -10.16 16.53 42.38
CA LYS A 546 -10.46 15.28 43.09
C LYS A 546 -11.81 15.44 43.78
N ARG A 547 -12.74 14.49 43.59
CA ARG A 547 -13.97 14.42 44.36
C ARG A 547 -13.84 13.34 45.45
N GLN A 548 -13.75 13.80 46.69
CA GLN A 548 -13.96 13.00 47.90
C GLN A 548 -15.46 12.74 48.13
N ARG A 549 -15.75 11.61 48.79
CA ARG A 549 -17.04 11.23 49.37
C ARG A 549 -17.50 12.24 50.44
N SER A 550 -18.79 12.60 50.42
CA SER A 550 -19.60 12.80 51.64
C SER A 550 -21.12 12.81 51.36
N GLN A 551 -21.81 11.93 52.10
CA GLN A 551 -23.12 12.02 52.78
C GLN A 551 -24.29 12.84 52.17
N GLY A 552 -25.36 12.11 51.79
CA GLY A 552 -26.67 12.11 52.47
C GLY A 552 -27.61 13.32 52.39
N VAL A 553 -28.67 13.21 51.57
CA VAL A 553 -30.01 13.83 51.78
C VAL A 553 -31.08 12.92 51.13
N VAL A 554 -32.25 12.77 51.76
CA VAL A 554 -33.46 11.99 51.34
C VAL A 554 -34.66 12.97 51.31
N TYR A 555 -35.78 12.81 50.59
CA TYR A 555 -36.72 11.70 50.28
C TYR A 555 -37.55 12.08 49.01
N PRO A 556 -38.66 11.42 48.57
CA PRO A 556 -39.32 10.16 48.98
C PRO A 556 -39.64 9.15 47.84
N SER A 557 -40.06 7.96 48.29
CA SER A 557 -40.50 6.73 47.61
C SER A 557 -41.83 6.77 46.86
N VAL A 558 -42.01 5.91 45.83
CA VAL A 558 -43.22 5.08 45.59
C VAL A 558 -42.85 3.80 44.79
N LEU A 559 -43.11 2.62 45.41
CA LEU A 559 -43.57 1.28 44.94
C LEU A 559 -43.15 0.78 43.53
N ASP A 560 -42.73 -0.47 43.26
CA ASP A 560 -43.04 -1.79 43.83
C ASP A 560 -41.92 -2.83 43.55
N SER A 561 -41.82 -3.82 44.43
CA SER A 561 -41.03 -5.08 44.33
C SER A 561 -41.84 -6.17 43.58
N PRO A 562 -41.34 -7.41 43.27
CA PRO A 562 -40.40 -8.20 44.08
C PRO A 562 -39.33 -9.10 43.38
N LEU A 563 -38.21 -9.26 44.09
CA LEU A 563 -37.48 -10.50 44.53
C LEU A 563 -37.24 -11.64 43.51
N ALA A 564 -35.97 -11.97 43.17
CA ALA A 564 -35.01 -12.91 43.83
C ALA A 564 -35.31 -14.41 43.55
N PRO A 565 -34.37 -15.40 43.58
CA PRO A 565 -33.04 -15.49 44.25
C PRO A 565 -31.88 -15.93 43.31
N ALA A 566 -30.60 -15.63 43.52
CA ALA A 566 -29.64 -15.97 44.58
C ALA A 566 -29.22 -17.46 44.69
N LEU A 567 -27.89 -17.66 44.59
CA LEU A 567 -27.05 -18.76 45.12
C LEU A 567 -27.04 -20.05 44.26
N GLN A 568 -25.94 -20.77 44.03
CA GLN A 568 -24.79 -21.01 44.91
C GLN A 568 -23.61 -21.65 44.13
N VAL A 569 -22.42 -21.45 44.70
CA VAL A 569 -21.09 -21.96 44.33
C VAL A 569 -20.97 -23.47 44.60
N ALA A 570 -20.14 -24.19 43.81
CA ALA A 570 -19.34 -25.30 44.32
C ALA A 570 -18.04 -25.50 43.51
N GLU A 571 -16.91 -25.34 44.19
CA GLU A 571 -15.58 -25.80 43.78
C GLU A 571 -15.42 -27.31 44.03
N HIS A 572 -14.66 -28.01 43.17
CA HIS A 572 -13.45 -28.78 43.54
C HIS A 572 -13.03 -29.78 42.46
N GLY A 573 -11.71 -29.92 42.27
CA GLY A 573 -11.09 -31.23 42.03
C GLY A 573 -10.13 -31.35 40.85
N SER A 574 -8.83 -31.15 41.10
CA SER A 574 -7.72 -31.58 40.25
C SER A 574 -7.48 -33.09 40.40
N ILE A 575 -7.33 -33.83 39.29
CA ILE A 575 -6.58 -35.10 39.22
C ILE A 575 -5.88 -35.21 37.85
N THR A 576 -4.57 -35.41 37.89
CA THR A 576 -3.68 -35.85 36.81
C THR A 576 -3.66 -37.39 36.69
N GLN A 577 -3.73 -37.96 35.48
CA GLN A 577 -2.81 -39.02 34.96
C GLN A 577 -3.21 -39.56 33.58
N SER A 578 -2.17 -39.96 32.84
CA SER A 578 -2.07 -40.48 31.46
C SER A 578 -2.65 -41.89 31.20
N LEU A 579 -3.07 -42.19 29.96
CA LEU A 579 -2.51 -43.24 29.07
C LEU A 579 -3.33 -43.49 27.78
N SER A 580 -2.63 -43.32 26.64
CA SER A 580 -2.60 -44.11 25.38
C SER A 580 -3.85 -44.57 24.59
N SER A 581 -3.76 -44.30 23.27
CA SER A 581 -4.25 -45.09 22.09
C SER A 581 -5.78 -45.17 21.93
N THR A 582 -6.40 -44.91 20.78
CA THR A 582 -6.11 -45.24 19.38
C THR A 582 -6.93 -44.31 18.48
N ALA A 583 -6.40 -43.95 17.30
CA ALA A 583 -7.14 -43.25 16.26
C ALA A 583 -8.35 -44.08 15.76
N PRO A 584 -9.42 -43.39 15.33
CA PRO A 584 -9.87 -43.62 13.97
C PRO A 584 -10.08 -42.29 13.22
N VAL A 585 -9.37 -42.19 12.09
CA VAL A 585 -9.86 -41.70 10.80
C VAL A 585 -11.08 -40.78 10.87
N ALA A 586 -10.84 -39.48 11.01
CA ALA A 586 -11.77 -38.45 10.58
C ALA A 586 -11.37 -38.05 9.15
N VAL A 587 -12.11 -38.59 8.19
CA VAL A 587 -12.26 -38.03 6.85
C VAL A 587 -12.78 -36.59 7.04
N PRO A 588 -12.04 -35.54 6.65
CA PRO A 588 -12.59 -34.20 6.64
C PRO A 588 -13.77 -34.19 5.66
N LEU A 589 -14.93 -33.71 6.11
CA LEU A 589 -16.00 -33.34 5.20
C LEU A 589 -15.42 -32.40 4.15
N ASP A 590 -15.46 -32.91 2.93
CA ASP A 590 -15.07 -32.27 1.70
C ASP A 590 -15.66 -30.86 1.57
N ALA A 591 -14.79 -30.01 1.04
CA ALA A 591 -15.10 -29.05 0.00
C ALA A 591 -16.27 -28.10 0.28
N TRP A 592 -15.96 -27.01 0.97
CA TRP A 592 -15.87 -25.73 0.25
C TRP A 592 -14.39 -25.38 0.26
N ASP A 593 -13.58 -25.94 -0.65
CA ASP A 593 -13.37 -25.31 -1.95
C ASP A 593 -13.25 -23.78 -1.80
N THR A 594 -12.34 -23.35 -0.90
CA THR A 594 -11.77 -22.00 -0.92
C THR A 594 -10.73 -21.86 -2.03
N ASN A 595 -10.89 -22.62 -3.12
CA ASN A 595 -10.62 -22.16 -4.48
C ASN A 595 -11.55 -20.99 -4.84
N LEU A 596 -11.50 -19.92 -4.03
CA LEU A 596 -11.75 -18.54 -4.43
C LEU A 596 -10.39 -17.79 -4.48
N SER A 597 -9.37 -18.51 -4.91
CA SER A 597 -8.01 -18.09 -5.31
C SER A 597 -8.01 -17.17 -6.54
N VAL A 598 -9.11 -16.45 -6.76
CA VAL A 598 -9.42 -15.71 -7.99
C VAL A 598 -8.59 -14.44 -8.09
N LEU A 599 -7.48 -14.64 -8.80
CA LEU A 599 -6.87 -13.73 -9.78
C LEU A 599 -6.53 -12.31 -9.33
N ASP A 600 -5.23 -12.07 -9.16
CA ASP A 600 -4.53 -11.04 -9.92
C ASP A 600 -4.01 -11.68 -11.24
N PRO A 601 -3.55 -10.95 -12.29
CA PRO A 601 -2.83 -9.68 -12.20
C PRO A 601 -3.35 -8.53 -13.10
N THR A 602 -2.83 -7.35 -12.79
CA THR A 602 -2.65 -6.16 -13.65
C THR A 602 -3.50 -6.05 -14.93
N LEU A 603 -4.47 -5.12 -14.89
CA LEU A 603 -4.04 -3.78 -15.28
C LEU A 603 -3.80 -2.98 -13.97
N SER A 604 -3.00 -1.93 -13.88
CA SER A 604 -2.35 -1.07 -14.88
C SER A 604 -1.73 -1.77 -16.09
N PRO A 605 -1.89 -1.20 -17.30
CA PRO A 605 -1.58 -1.85 -18.55
C PRO A 605 -0.07 -1.92 -18.78
N GLU A 606 0.40 -3.13 -19.08
CA GLU A 606 1.48 -3.55 -19.98
C GLU A 606 1.68 -5.04 -19.63
N THR A 607 1.27 -6.01 -20.45
CA THR A 607 1.75 -6.22 -21.82
C THR A 607 0.70 -6.93 -22.68
N VAL A 608 0.39 -6.38 -23.86
CA VAL A 608 0.06 -7.20 -25.04
C VAL A 608 1.40 -7.52 -25.69
N HIS A 609 1.80 -8.79 -25.75
CA HIS A 609 2.97 -9.14 -26.55
C HIS A 609 2.63 -9.19 -28.04
N THR A 610 3.52 -8.52 -28.80
CA THR A 610 3.93 -8.78 -30.18
C THR A 610 3.00 -8.40 -31.34
N VAL A 611 3.16 -7.16 -31.81
CA VAL A 611 3.62 -6.89 -33.19
C VAL A 611 4.66 -5.77 -33.12
N GLN A 612 5.91 -6.04 -33.49
CA GLN A 612 6.86 -4.97 -33.86
C GLN A 612 6.23 -4.13 -34.98
N SER A 613 6.02 -2.84 -34.76
CA SER A 613 6.41 -1.77 -35.71
C SER A 613 5.87 -0.40 -35.30
N SER A 614 6.79 0.55 -35.24
CA SER A 614 6.60 2.00 -35.38
C SER A 614 5.47 2.66 -34.58
N LEU A 615 5.80 3.26 -33.44
CA LEU A 615 5.26 4.56 -32.98
C LEU A 615 5.97 5.07 -31.69
N SER A 616 7.17 4.58 -31.39
CA SER A 616 7.96 4.91 -30.19
C SER A 616 8.69 6.26 -30.28
N ASP A 617 8.03 7.30 -30.77
CA ASP A 617 8.69 8.57 -31.09
C ASP A 617 7.90 9.80 -30.64
N ILE A 618 7.33 9.79 -29.42
CA ILE A 618 6.93 11.03 -28.72
C ILE A 618 7.11 10.84 -27.20
N ALA A 619 8.36 10.78 -26.74
CA ALA A 619 8.72 11.01 -25.33
C ALA A 619 9.60 12.27 -25.26
N SER A 620 8.95 13.42 -25.43
CA SER A 620 9.45 14.70 -24.94
C SER A 620 8.30 15.36 -24.19
N THR A 621 8.57 15.85 -22.98
CA THR A 621 7.73 16.76 -22.20
C THR A 621 7.46 18.05 -22.98
N ARG A 622 6.56 17.95 -23.95
CA ARG A 622 5.67 19.03 -24.36
C ARG A 622 4.29 18.66 -23.81
N ILE A 623 3.58 19.62 -23.24
CA ILE A 623 2.16 19.46 -22.89
C ILE A 623 1.44 19.08 -24.18
N THR A 624 1.11 17.80 -24.36
CA THR A 624 0.45 17.29 -25.56
C THR A 624 -1.02 17.67 -25.49
N SER A 625 -1.49 18.54 -26.39
CA SER A 625 -2.88 19.00 -26.39
C SER A 625 -3.85 17.89 -26.80
N ALA A 626 -5.12 18.00 -26.38
CA ALA A 626 -6.20 17.09 -26.81
C ALA A 626 -6.24 16.90 -28.34
N LEU A 627 -6.00 17.97 -29.11
CA LEU A 627 -5.96 17.93 -30.58
C LEU A 627 -4.77 17.12 -31.12
N GLN A 628 -3.63 17.14 -30.43
CA GLN A 628 -2.49 16.27 -30.78
C GLN A 628 -2.75 14.81 -30.42
N ARG A 629 -3.45 14.54 -29.30
CA ARG A 629 -3.90 13.19 -28.93
C ARG A 629 -4.88 12.64 -29.96
N TRP A 630 -5.79 13.48 -30.44
CA TRP A 630 -6.73 13.15 -31.51
C TRP A 630 -6.00 12.67 -32.77
N HIS A 631 -5.02 13.44 -33.27
CA HIS A 631 -4.25 13.04 -34.45
C HIS A 631 -3.37 11.79 -34.20
N ALA A 632 -2.89 11.58 -32.97
CA ALA A 632 -2.19 10.35 -32.63
C ALA A 632 -3.12 9.13 -32.70
N LEU A 633 -4.31 9.24 -32.12
CA LEU A 633 -5.34 8.20 -32.17
C LEU A 633 -5.78 7.92 -33.62
N GLU A 634 -5.93 8.97 -34.43
CA GLU A 634 -6.29 8.85 -35.85
C GLU A 634 -5.25 8.04 -36.63
N ARG A 635 -3.96 8.29 -36.38
CA ARG A 635 -2.87 7.51 -36.99
C ARG A 635 -2.93 6.05 -36.58
N VAL A 636 -3.12 5.75 -35.29
CA VAL A 636 -3.19 4.36 -34.79
C VAL A 636 -4.35 3.60 -35.44
N ILE A 637 -5.56 4.19 -35.48
CA ILE A 637 -6.73 3.55 -36.09
C ILE A 637 -6.54 3.39 -37.60
N SER A 638 -5.91 4.35 -38.28
CA SER A 638 -5.66 4.26 -39.73
C SER A 638 -4.65 3.16 -40.10
N VAL A 639 -3.66 2.88 -39.23
CA VAL A 639 -2.66 1.82 -39.45
C VAL A 639 -3.28 0.44 -39.31
N GLN A 640 -4.24 0.27 -38.39
CA GLN A 640 -4.92 -1.02 -38.20
C GLN A 640 -5.99 -1.31 -39.25
N LYS A 641 -6.52 -0.30 -39.92
CA LYS A 641 -7.55 -0.42 -40.96
C LYS A 641 -7.30 0.56 -42.09
N SER A 642 -6.95 0.07 -43.28
CA SER A 642 -6.60 0.90 -44.45
C SER A 642 -7.76 1.68 -45.10
N SER A 643 -8.81 2.05 -44.36
CA SER A 643 -10.04 2.71 -44.87
C SER A 643 -10.90 3.45 -43.83
N SER A 644 -10.69 3.25 -42.52
CA SER A 644 -11.56 3.83 -41.48
C SER A 644 -11.01 5.13 -40.90
N HIS A 645 -11.58 6.25 -41.35
CA HIS A 645 -11.44 7.56 -40.72
C HIS A 645 -11.90 7.50 -39.24
N LEU A 646 -11.10 8.01 -38.30
CA LEU A 646 -11.35 7.96 -36.85
C LEU A 646 -12.78 8.40 -36.47
N GLU A 647 -13.24 9.49 -37.07
CA GLU A 647 -14.59 10.02 -36.86
C GLU A 647 -15.70 9.01 -37.19
N ARG A 648 -15.56 8.24 -38.26
CA ARG A 648 -16.57 7.24 -38.65
C ARG A 648 -16.64 6.12 -37.60
N THR A 649 -15.48 5.70 -37.09
CA THR A 649 -15.40 4.69 -36.02
C THR A 649 -16.05 5.20 -34.74
N ILE A 650 -15.76 6.44 -34.31
CA ILE A 650 -16.35 7.02 -33.11
C ILE A 650 -17.87 7.21 -33.25
N ASN A 651 -18.34 7.72 -34.39
CA ASN A 651 -19.78 7.83 -34.62
C ASN A 651 -20.48 6.47 -34.56
N ARG A 652 -19.86 5.42 -35.11
CA ARG A 652 -20.39 4.05 -35.00
C ARG A 652 -20.44 3.57 -33.55
N CYS A 653 -19.39 3.82 -32.76
CA CYS A 653 -19.41 3.52 -31.32
C CYS A 653 -20.53 4.26 -30.59
N PHE A 654 -20.78 5.54 -30.91
CA PHE A 654 -21.87 6.31 -30.29
C PHE A 654 -23.24 5.76 -30.64
N GLU A 655 -23.50 5.48 -31.93
CA GLU A 655 -24.77 4.88 -32.36
C GLU A 655 -25.06 3.60 -31.58
N LEU A 656 -24.08 2.70 -31.51
CA LEU A 656 -24.20 1.43 -30.82
C LEU A 656 -24.35 1.60 -29.29
N PHE A 657 -23.59 2.51 -28.67
CA PHE A 657 -23.73 2.82 -27.25
C PHE A 657 -25.15 3.33 -26.93
N PHE A 658 -25.65 4.32 -27.68
CA PHE A 658 -26.97 4.90 -27.43
C PHE A 658 -28.14 3.98 -27.79
N GLU A 659 -27.92 3.00 -28.67
CA GLU A 659 -28.94 2.02 -29.04
C GLU A 659 -29.04 0.87 -28.02
N TYR A 660 -27.91 0.36 -27.51
CA TYR A 660 -27.88 -0.88 -26.74
C TYR A 660 -27.51 -0.70 -25.27
N LEU A 661 -26.53 0.16 -24.94
CA LEU A 661 -25.99 0.28 -23.57
C LEU A 661 -26.63 1.43 -22.77
N TYR A 662 -26.91 2.56 -23.42
CA TYR A 662 -27.47 3.75 -22.78
C TYR A 662 -28.77 3.51 -21.98
N PRO A 663 -29.71 2.62 -22.39
CA PRO A 663 -30.89 2.30 -21.59
C PRO A 663 -30.56 1.71 -20.20
N LEU A 664 -29.38 1.13 -20.04
CA LEU A 664 -28.88 0.52 -18.81
C LEU A 664 -27.94 1.46 -18.05
N THR A 665 -27.10 2.21 -18.77
CA THR A 665 -26.08 3.11 -18.21
C THR A 665 -26.23 4.55 -18.72
N PRO A 666 -27.29 5.27 -18.34
CA PRO A 666 -27.63 6.59 -18.90
C PRO A 666 -26.77 7.75 -18.36
N LEU A 667 -25.44 7.61 -18.41
CA LEU A 667 -24.45 8.49 -17.75
C LEU A 667 -23.87 9.62 -18.61
N VAL A 668 -24.27 9.70 -19.88
CA VAL A 668 -23.76 10.70 -20.83
C VAL A 668 -24.88 11.40 -21.55
N HIS A 669 -24.62 12.62 -22.02
CA HIS A 669 -25.56 13.39 -22.84
C HIS A 669 -25.18 13.30 -24.31
N GLU A 670 -26.04 12.73 -25.15
CA GLU A 670 -25.75 12.51 -26.58
C GLU A 670 -25.37 13.81 -27.31
N PRO A 671 -26.13 14.92 -27.20
CA PRO A 671 -25.77 16.18 -27.85
C PRO A 671 -24.41 16.72 -27.42
N SER A 672 -24.11 16.75 -26.12
CA SER A 672 -22.83 17.27 -25.62
C SER A 672 -21.64 16.42 -26.05
N LEU A 673 -21.84 15.10 -26.16
CA LEU A 673 -20.80 14.18 -26.61
C LEU A 673 -20.49 14.38 -28.11
N ARG A 674 -21.53 14.58 -28.92
CA ARG A 674 -21.41 14.86 -30.36
C ARG A 674 -20.83 16.25 -30.64
N ASP A 675 -21.19 17.26 -29.85
CA ASP A 675 -20.57 18.60 -29.92
C ASP A 675 -19.08 18.55 -29.59
N GLY A 676 -18.71 17.80 -28.55
CA GLY A 676 -17.30 17.57 -28.19
C GLY A 676 -16.52 16.90 -29.33
N LEU A 677 -17.14 15.96 -30.05
CA LEU A 677 -16.55 15.35 -31.24
C LEU A 677 -16.37 16.38 -32.37
N GLY A 678 -17.36 17.24 -32.59
CA GLY A 678 -17.31 18.30 -33.61
C GLY A 678 -16.11 19.23 -33.46
N PHE A 679 -15.67 19.51 -32.23
CA PHE A 679 -14.44 20.28 -31.97
C PHE A 679 -13.20 19.65 -32.61
N PHE A 680 -13.04 18.32 -32.50
CA PHE A 680 -11.87 17.62 -33.04
C PHE A 680 -11.91 17.42 -34.55
N VAL A 681 -13.11 17.37 -35.15
CA VAL A 681 -13.30 17.19 -36.60
C VAL A 681 -13.17 18.51 -37.37
N THR A 682 -13.69 19.63 -36.84
CA THR A 682 -13.83 20.91 -37.58
C THR A 682 -12.61 21.84 -37.56
N GLN A 683 -11.74 21.69 -36.55
CA GLN A 683 -10.36 22.20 -36.48
C GLN A 683 -10.09 23.65 -36.94
N GLY A 684 -10.23 24.59 -36.00
CA GLY A 684 -9.35 25.78 -35.92
C GLY A 684 -9.48 26.85 -37.00
N ARG A 685 -10.51 26.84 -37.85
CA ARG A 685 -10.88 28.00 -38.68
C ARG A 685 -12.21 28.58 -38.23
N ASN A 686 -12.11 29.68 -37.47
CA ASN A 686 -13.19 30.63 -37.21
C ASN A 686 -14.47 30.05 -36.58
N SER A 687 -14.44 29.84 -35.26
CA SER A 687 -15.67 30.05 -34.47
C SER A 687 -15.32 31.00 -33.34
N ARG A 688 -15.56 32.27 -33.61
CA ARG A 688 -15.72 33.31 -32.61
C ARG A 688 -16.77 32.84 -31.61
N ALA A 689 -16.42 32.85 -30.32
CA ALA A 689 -17.15 33.48 -29.23
C ALA A 689 -18.68 33.35 -29.06
N ASP A 690 -19.46 32.71 -29.93
CA ASP A 690 -20.92 32.62 -29.80
C ASP A 690 -21.40 31.20 -30.13
N GLY A 691 -21.70 30.42 -29.08
CA GLY A 691 -22.45 29.16 -29.22
C GLY A 691 -21.95 27.95 -28.42
N LEU A 692 -21.56 28.10 -27.14
CA LEU A 692 -21.38 26.96 -26.22
C LEU A 692 -22.47 27.03 -25.16
N VAL A 693 -23.63 26.47 -25.46
CA VAL A 693 -24.84 26.63 -24.62
C VAL A 693 -24.87 25.67 -23.42
N TYR A 694 -24.06 24.61 -23.37
CA TYR A 694 -24.17 23.63 -22.30
C TYR A 694 -22.82 23.16 -21.74
N GLY A 695 -22.42 23.70 -20.58
CA GLY A 695 -21.44 23.06 -19.68
C GLY A 695 -20.09 23.77 -19.47
N VAL A 696 -19.76 24.80 -20.24
CA VAL A 696 -18.47 25.53 -20.02
C VAL A 696 -18.51 26.39 -18.75
N ASN A 697 -19.69 26.96 -18.42
CA ASN A 697 -19.86 27.81 -17.24
C ASN A 697 -19.74 27.06 -15.90
N THR A 698 -19.71 25.73 -15.91
CA THR A 698 -19.55 24.88 -14.72
C THR A 698 -18.12 24.37 -14.54
N LEU A 699 -17.25 24.51 -15.55
CA LEU A 699 -15.85 24.12 -15.43
C LEU A 699 -15.06 25.24 -14.77
N LYS A 700 -14.39 24.93 -13.67
CA LYS A 700 -13.48 25.86 -13.01
C LYS A 700 -12.27 26.21 -13.88
N TYR A 701 -11.90 25.31 -14.79
CA TYR A 701 -10.82 25.44 -15.77
C TYR A 701 -11.36 25.19 -17.19
N PRO A 702 -11.95 26.21 -17.84
CA PRO A 702 -12.50 26.08 -19.20
C PRO A 702 -11.48 25.58 -20.24
N GLU A 703 -10.19 25.84 -20.01
CA GLU A 703 -9.08 25.40 -20.85
C GLU A 703 -8.90 23.87 -20.89
N LEU A 704 -9.38 23.14 -19.88
CA LEU A 704 -9.33 21.68 -19.82
C LEU A 704 -10.51 21.01 -20.52
N TRP A 705 -11.49 21.78 -21.01
CA TRP A 705 -12.66 21.24 -21.71
C TRP A 705 -12.29 20.28 -22.85
N PRO A 706 -11.32 20.58 -23.74
CA PRO A 706 -10.91 19.64 -24.78
C PRO A 706 -10.41 18.30 -24.24
N ASP A 707 -9.60 18.29 -23.18
CA ASP A 707 -9.05 17.06 -22.60
C ASP A 707 -10.14 16.23 -21.92
N LEU A 708 -11.09 16.88 -21.24
CA LEU A 708 -12.28 16.22 -20.67
C LEU A 708 -13.14 15.57 -21.77
N SER A 709 -13.43 16.33 -22.84
CA SER A 709 -14.22 15.85 -23.98
C SER A 709 -13.53 14.67 -24.67
N PHE A 710 -12.22 14.76 -24.93
CA PHE A 710 -11.46 13.65 -25.51
C PHE A 710 -11.54 12.39 -24.63
N THR A 711 -11.35 12.55 -23.32
CA THR A 711 -11.36 11.45 -22.35
C THR A 711 -12.72 10.76 -22.30
N LEU A 712 -13.81 11.55 -22.26
CA LEU A 712 -15.17 11.01 -22.23
C LEU A 712 -15.55 10.31 -23.54
N ILE A 713 -15.25 10.93 -24.69
CA ILE A 713 -15.51 10.34 -26.02
C ILE A 713 -14.85 8.97 -26.14
N THR A 714 -13.56 8.90 -25.78
CA THR A 714 -12.79 7.66 -25.87
C THR A 714 -13.23 6.63 -24.83
N ALA A 715 -13.68 7.03 -23.63
CA ALA A 715 -14.27 6.12 -22.64
C ALA A 715 -15.57 5.49 -23.15
N VAL A 716 -16.48 6.28 -23.73
CA VAL A 716 -17.75 5.77 -24.30
C VAL A 716 -17.48 4.82 -25.47
N CYS A 717 -16.48 5.12 -26.32
CA CYS A 717 -16.11 4.22 -27.41
C CYS A 717 -15.54 2.89 -26.91
N ALA A 718 -14.73 2.93 -25.86
CA ALA A 718 -14.21 1.72 -25.21
C ALA A 718 -15.35 0.87 -24.62
N GLU A 719 -16.28 1.50 -23.90
CA GLU A 719 -17.44 0.83 -23.31
C GLU A 719 -18.28 0.08 -24.36
N ALA A 720 -18.60 0.75 -25.47
CA ALA A 720 -19.32 0.14 -26.58
C ALA A 720 -18.55 -1.04 -27.19
N ALA A 721 -17.24 -0.91 -27.34
CA ALA A 721 -16.39 -1.92 -27.94
C ALA A 721 -16.17 -3.16 -27.06
N PHE A 722 -16.15 -2.99 -25.73
CA PHE A 722 -15.99 -4.09 -24.77
C PHE A 722 -17.29 -4.84 -24.48
N LEU A 723 -18.42 -4.14 -24.35
CA LEU A 723 -19.65 -4.75 -23.85
C LEU A 723 -20.61 -5.27 -24.93
N LEU A 724 -20.42 -4.87 -26.19
CA LEU A 724 -21.27 -5.34 -27.28
C LEU A 724 -20.74 -6.66 -27.88
N PRO A 725 -21.60 -7.68 -28.04
CA PRO A 725 -21.22 -8.93 -28.70
C PRO A 725 -20.66 -8.71 -30.11
N LYS A 726 -19.78 -9.60 -30.56
CA LYS A 726 -19.17 -9.55 -31.90
C LYS A 726 -20.21 -9.55 -33.03
N ASP A 727 -21.39 -10.13 -32.83
CA ASP A 727 -22.47 -10.11 -33.82
C ASP A 727 -23.08 -8.72 -34.02
N ILE A 728 -23.02 -7.85 -33.01
CA ILE A 728 -23.54 -6.48 -33.04
C ILE A 728 -22.43 -5.49 -33.40
N PHE A 729 -21.22 -5.70 -32.86
CA PHE A 729 -20.06 -4.87 -33.14
C PHE A 729 -18.82 -5.72 -33.51
N PRO A 730 -18.76 -6.24 -34.75
CA PRO A 730 -17.68 -7.12 -35.19
C PRO A 730 -16.29 -6.51 -35.02
N GLU A 731 -16.19 -5.19 -35.15
CA GLU A 731 -14.92 -4.49 -35.07
C GLU A 731 -14.55 -3.99 -33.67
N GLY A 732 -15.41 -4.21 -32.67
CA GLY A 732 -15.22 -3.73 -31.30
C GLY A 732 -13.93 -4.25 -30.66
N GLU A 733 -13.68 -5.56 -30.76
CA GLU A 733 -12.50 -6.20 -30.15
C GLU A 733 -11.17 -5.59 -30.61
N ALA A 734 -11.07 -5.17 -31.88
CA ALA A 734 -9.84 -4.60 -32.43
C ALA A 734 -9.54 -3.18 -31.91
N ILE A 735 -10.56 -2.45 -31.45
CA ILE A 735 -10.46 -1.03 -31.06
C ILE A 735 -10.68 -0.80 -29.56
N ALA A 736 -11.20 -1.79 -28.83
CA ALA A 736 -11.58 -1.70 -27.43
C ALA A 736 -10.41 -1.21 -26.54
N ASP A 737 -9.27 -1.89 -26.59
CA ASP A 737 -8.08 -1.53 -25.82
C ASP A 737 -7.51 -0.17 -26.23
N ILE A 738 -7.60 0.19 -27.51
CA ILE A 738 -7.04 1.45 -28.05
C ILE A 738 -7.80 2.64 -27.48
N PHE A 739 -9.13 2.59 -27.52
CA PHE A 739 -9.98 3.63 -26.95
C PHE A 739 -9.83 3.72 -25.43
N LEU A 740 -9.74 2.58 -24.74
CA LEU A 740 -9.56 2.56 -23.29
C LEU A 740 -8.22 3.19 -22.87
N GLN A 741 -7.13 2.83 -23.55
CA GLN A 741 -5.81 3.40 -23.29
C GLN A 741 -5.78 4.89 -23.62
N ALA A 742 -6.37 5.32 -24.74
CA ALA A 742 -6.46 6.73 -25.10
C ALA A 742 -7.17 7.55 -24.02
N SER A 743 -8.29 7.03 -23.50
CA SER A 743 -9.04 7.67 -22.41
C SER A 743 -8.23 7.76 -21.12
N ARG A 744 -7.68 6.63 -20.64
CA ARG A 744 -6.89 6.58 -19.39
C ARG A 744 -5.65 7.47 -19.45
N ASN A 745 -4.94 7.46 -20.59
CA ASN A 745 -3.74 8.29 -20.79
C ASN A 745 -4.06 9.78 -20.83
N CYS A 746 -5.25 10.17 -21.31
CA CYS A 746 -5.68 11.56 -21.27
C CYS A 746 -6.08 11.99 -19.85
N LEU A 747 -6.90 11.19 -19.16
CA LEU A 747 -7.28 11.43 -17.76
C LEU A 747 -6.06 11.63 -16.85
N ALA A 748 -5.03 10.79 -17.02
CA ALA A 748 -3.79 10.87 -16.24
C ALA A 748 -3.10 12.25 -16.32
N THR A 749 -3.32 13.02 -17.39
CA THR A 749 -2.64 14.30 -17.59
C THR A 749 -3.31 15.49 -16.90
N TYR A 750 -4.58 15.36 -16.52
CA TYR A 750 -5.30 16.37 -15.74
C TYR A 750 -5.92 15.78 -14.46
N LEU A 751 -5.42 14.61 -14.01
CA LEU A 751 -6.00 13.85 -12.90
C LEU A 751 -6.10 14.67 -11.61
N GLU A 752 -5.07 15.45 -11.27
CA GLU A 752 -5.11 16.31 -10.07
C GLU A 752 -6.24 17.34 -10.15
N ALA A 753 -6.44 17.98 -11.30
CA ALA A 753 -7.50 18.97 -11.50
C ALA A 753 -8.90 18.32 -11.50
N ASP A 754 -9.03 17.13 -12.08
CA ASP A 754 -10.27 16.33 -12.04
C ASP A 754 -10.63 15.89 -10.62
N LEU A 755 -9.64 15.51 -9.80
CA LEU A 755 -9.87 15.14 -8.39
C LEU A 755 -10.17 16.35 -7.49
N GLU A 756 -9.61 17.52 -7.80
CA GLU A 756 -9.87 18.75 -7.04
C GLU A 756 -11.24 19.37 -7.38
N TYR A 757 -11.68 19.22 -8.65
CA TYR A 757 -12.95 19.77 -9.15
C TYR A 757 -13.77 18.75 -9.94
N PRO A 758 -14.17 17.63 -9.32
CA PRO A 758 -14.88 16.58 -10.04
C PRO A 758 -16.30 17.01 -10.42
N ASN A 759 -16.79 16.44 -11.52
CA ASN A 759 -18.15 16.61 -12.03
C ASN A 759 -18.76 15.24 -12.37
N ALA A 760 -20.00 15.23 -12.87
CA ALA A 760 -20.67 13.97 -13.20
C ALA A 760 -19.89 13.11 -14.22
N ASN A 761 -19.23 13.73 -15.20
CA ASN A 761 -18.40 13.01 -16.18
C ASN A 761 -17.18 12.35 -15.53
N SER A 762 -16.60 12.94 -14.48
CA SER A 762 -15.48 12.34 -13.73
C SER A 762 -15.85 10.97 -13.14
N VAL A 763 -17.11 10.82 -12.67
CA VAL A 763 -17.66 9.55 -12.17
C VAL A 763 -17.98 8.62 -13.34
N ALA A 764 -18.62 9.12 -14.41
CA ALA A 764 -18.99 8.32 -15.59
C ALA A 764 -17.76 7.69 -16.27
N ILE A 765 -16.67 8.45 -16.47
CA ILE A 765 -15.42 7.97 -17.07
C ILE A 765 -14.86 6.79 -16.28
N ARG A 766 -14.80 6.90 -14.94
CA ARG A 766 -14.29 5.82 -14.08
C ARG A 766 -15.24 4.63 -14.04
N TYR A 767 -16.54 4.86 -14.08
CA TYR A 767 -17.53 3.78 -14.20
C TYR A 767 -17.33 2.98 -15.49
N PHE A 768 -17.19 3.64 -16.65
CA PHE A 768 -16.90 2.96 -17.92
C PHE A 768 -15.53 2.26 -17.91
N HIS A 769 -14.48 2.90 -17.38
CA HIS A 769 -13.17 2.24 -17.24
C HIS A 769 -13.26 0.97 -16.38
N SER A 770 -14.08 0.99 -15.33
CA SER A 770 -14.33 -0.17 -14.49
C SER A 770 -15.03 -1.30 -15.25
N ASN A 771 -16.08 -0.98 -16.01
CA ASN A 771 -16.83 -1.97 -16.81
C ASN A 771 -15.96 -2.59 -17.90
N CYS A 772 -15.21 -1.76 -18.65
CA CYS A 772 -14.24 -2.22 -19.64
C CYS A 772 -13.23 -3.21 -19.02
N MET A 773 -12.71 -2.91 -17.82
CA MET A 773 -11.76 -3.79 -17.17
C MET A 773 -12.39 -4.97 -16.41
N HIS A 774 -13.70 -4.97 -16.21
CA HIS A 774 -14.44 -6.17 -15.85
C HIS A 774 -14.53 -7.10 -17.07
N ALA A 775 -15.00 -6.58 -18.21
CA ALA A 775 -15.16 -7.32 -19.47
C ALA A 775 -13.83 -7.87 -20.01
N ALA A 776 -12.72 -7.18 -19.77
CA ALA A 776 -11.38 -7.66 -20.09
C ALA A 776 -10.82 -8.73 -19.13
N GLY A 777 -11.63 -9.26 -18.20
CA GLY A 777 -11.24 -10.32 -17.27
C GLY A 777 -10.33 -9.86 -16.12
N LYS A 778 -10.38 -8.58 -15.73
CA LYS A 778 -9.54 -8.01 -14.64
C LYS A 778 -10.39 -7.49 -13.48
N PRO A 779 -11.14 -8.37 -12.78
CA PRO A 779 -12.14 -7.99 -11.79
C PRO A 779 -11.56 -7.21 -10.59
N ARG A 780 -10.28 -7.44 -10.22
CA ARG A 780 -9.64 -6.73 -9.10
C ARG A 780 -9.43 -5.24 -9.37
N LEU A 781 -8.85 -4.83 -10.50
CA LEU A 781 -8.73 -3.39 -10.76
C LEU A 781 -10.02 -2.78 -11.33
N SER A 782 -10.92 -3.56 -11.94
CA SER A 782 -12.31 -3.12 -12.14
C SER A 782 -12.90 -2.62 -10.82
N TRP A 783 -12.81 -3.43 -9.75
CA TRP A 783 -13.22 -3.02 -8.40
C TRP A 783 -12.49 -1.78 -7.87
N HIS A 784 -11.17 -1.66 -8.08
CA HIS A 784 -10.43 -0.48 -7.64
C HIS A 784 -10.87 0.80 -8.38
N ILE A 785 -11.04 0.74 -9.69
CA ILE A 785 -11.50 1.86 -10.53
C ILE A 785 -12.94 2.23 -10.17
N PHE A 786 -13.82 1.22 -9.99
CA PHE A 786 -15.18 1.43 -9.50
C PHE A 786 -15.18 2.14 -8.14
N GLY A 787 -14.28 1.71 -7.24
CA GLY A 787 -14.08 2.36 -5.95
C GLY A 787 -13.71 3.83 -6.10
N GLU A 788 -12.93 4.23 -7.13
CA GLU A 788 -12.64 5.65 -7.38
C GLU A 788 -13.89 6.42 -7.77
N ALA A 789 -14.75 5.85 -8.64
CA ALA A 789 -16.04 6.44 -8.99
C ALA A 789 -16.93 6.63 -7.75
N THR A 790 -17.01 5.61 -6.89
CA THR A 790 -17.75 5.66 -5.62
C THR A 790 -17.21 6.74 -4.68
N ARG A 791 -15.89 6.81 -4.48
CA ARG A 791 -15.26 7.83 -3.62
C ARG A 791 -15.49 9.24 -4.16
N LEU A 792 -15.44 9.45 -5.48
CA LEU A 792 -15.77 10.74 -6.08
C LEU A 792 -17.23 11.12 -5.84
N ALA A 793 -18.17 10.20 -6.02
CA ALA A 793 -19.58 10.45 -5.72
C ALA A 793 -19.80 10.83 -4.24
N GLN A 794 -19.05 10.21 -3.32
CA GLN A 794 -19.07 10.54 -1.89
C GLN A 794 -18.45 11.92 -1.59
N VAL A 795 -17.28 12.23 -2.15
CA VAL A 795 -16.59 13.53 -1.99
C VAL A 795 -17.44 14.68 -2.52
N MET A 796 -18.11 14.46 -3.65
CA MET A 796 -19.06 15.41 -4.24
C MET A 796 -20.39 15.50 -3.48
N GLN A 797 -20.56 14.69 -2.44
CA GLN A 797 -21.78 14.60 -1.63
C GLN A 797 -23.04 14.33 -2.47
N MET A 798 -22.91 13.55 -3.55
CA MET A 798 -24.04 13.29 -4.48
C MET A 798 -25.21 12.53 -3.83
N HIS A 799 -25.02 12.00 -2.61
CA HIS A 799 -26.08 11.40 -1.81
C HIS A 799 -27.03 12.45 -1.19
N GLU A 800 -26.67 13.73 -1.21
CA GLU A 800 -27.46 14.84 -0.67
C GLU A 800 -28.12 15.68 -1.76
N GLU A 801 -29.43 15.90 -1.68
CA GLU A 801 -30.17 16.78 -2.59
C GLU A 801 -29.65 18.24 -2.51
N ASN A 802 -29.14 18.68 -1.36
CA ASN A 802 -28.55 20.01 -1.18
C ASN A 802 -27.25 20.23 -1.97
N SER A 803 -26.52 19.15 -2.30
CA SER A 803 -25.28 19.22 -3.09
C SER A 803 -25.52 19.71 -4.53
N LEU A 804 -26.77 19.70 -4.97
CA LEU A 804 -27.21 20.10 -6.31
C LEU A 804 -27.46 21.60 -6.45
N GLN A 805 -27.48 22.35 -5.35
CA GLN A 805 -27.82 23.78 -5.36
C GLN A 805 -26.81 24.59 -6.17
N GLY A 806 -27.32 25.42 -7.10
CA GLY A 806 -26.49 26.30 -7.93
C GLY A 806 -25.84 25.64 -9.14
N LEU A 807 -26.10 24.35 -9.40
CA LEU A 807 -25.64 23.64 -10.59
C LEU A 807 -26.63 23.81 -11.76
N SER A 808 -26.16 23.57 -12.99
CA SER A 808 -27.03 23.53 -14.17
C SER A 808 -27.99 22.35 -14.10
N SER A 809 -29.18 22.46 -14.71
CA SER A 809 -30.16 21.37 -14.75
C SER A 809 -29.57 20.06 -15.30
N LEU A 810 -28.68 20.17 -16.28
CA LEU A 810 -27.96 19.05 -16.88
C LEU A 810 -27.02 18.36 -15.89
N GLU A 811 -26.15 19.11 -15.22
CA GLU A 811 -25.23 18.56 -14.21
C GLU A 811 -25.99 17.97 -13.02
N VAL A 812 -27.09 18.59 -12.60
CA VAL A 812 -27.95 18.08 -11.53
C VAL A 812 -28.45 16.67 -11.86
N GLU A 813 -29.03 16.48 -13.04
CA GLU A 813 -29.54 15.17 -13.46
C GLU A 813 -28.42 14.14 -13.58
N PHE A 814 -27.28 14.49 -14.19
CA PHE A 814 -26.18 13.54 -14.33
C PHE A 814 -25.55 13.16 -12.99
N ARG A 815 -25.52 14.06 -12.00
CA ARG A 815 -25.13 13.69 -10.63
C ARG A 815 -26.11 12.71 -9.98
N ARG A 816 -27.44 12.86 -10.18
CA ARG A 816 -28.42 11.83 -9.76
C ARG A 816 -28.09 10.49 -10.39
N ARG A 817 -27.95 10.46 -11.73
CA ARG A 817 -27.71 9.22 -12.48
C ARG A 817 -26.39 8.57 -12.07
N ALA A 818 -25.32 9.36 -11.93
CA ALA A 818 -24.00 8.90 -11.51
C ALA A 818 -23.98 8.36 -10.07
N PHE A 819 -24.71 9.00 -9.14
CA PHE A 819 -24.84 8.45 -7.80
C PHE A 819 -25.60 7.13 -7.79
N TRP A 820 -26.75 7.08 -8.46
CA TRP A 820 -27.61 5.89 -8.43
C TRP A 820 -27.02 4.70 -9.20
N ILE A 821 -26.26 4.93 -10.27
CA ILE A 821 -25.52 3.85 -10.94
C ILE A 821 -24.41 3.31 -10.02
N ALA A 822 -23.68 4.18 -9.31
CA ALA A 822 -22.65 3.75 -8.34
C ALA A 822 -23.30 3.01 -7.17
N TYR A 823 -24.50 3.42 -6.74
CA TYR A 823 -25.27 2.75 -5.71
C TYR A 823 -25.69 1.33 -6.11
N ILE A 824 -26.16 1.12 -7.36
CA ILE A 824 -26.47 -0.21 -7.88
C ILE A 824 -25.18 -1.03 -8.06
N GLY A 825 -24.14 -0.44 -8.67
CA GLY A 825 -22.87 -1.12 -8.93
C GLY A 825 -22.20 -1.63 -7.67
N ASP A 826 -22.23 -0.86 -6.57
CA ASP A 826 -21.71 -1.27 -5.27
C ASP A 826 -22.45 -2.51 -4.73
N LYS A 827 -23.78 -2.55 -4.87
CA LYS A 827 -24.60 -3.70 -4.43
C LYS A 827 -24.39 -4.91 -5.31
N SER A 828 -24.38 -4.71 -6.63
CA SER A 828 -24.13 -5.78 -7.58
C SER A 828 -22.77 -6.41 -7.33
N ALA A 829 -21.72 -5.60 -7.20
CA ALA A 829 -20.37 -6.07 -6.89
C ALA A 829 -20.30 -6.74 -5.51
N ALA A 830 -20.96 -6.19 -4.48
CA ALA A 830 -21.01 -6.78 -3.14
C ALA A 830 -21.70 -8.14 -3.11
N ILE A 831 -22.84 -8.27 -3.81
CA ILE A 831 -23.65 -9.49 -3.84
C ILE A 831 -22.98 -10.57 -4.70
N LEU A 832 -22.50 -10.23 -5.89
CA LEU A 832 -21.91 -11.19 -6.83
C LEU A 832 -20.50 -11.65 -6.39
N ASN A 833 -19.70 -10.77 -5.78
CA ASN A 833 -18.30 -11.06 -5.45
C ASN A 833 -18.05 -11.22 -3.94
N ASN A 834 -19.11 -11.34 -3.13
CA ASN A 834 -19.04 -11.40 -1.67
C ASN A 834 -18.19 -10.26 -1.05
N ARG A 835 -18.33 -9.04 -1.59
CA ARG A 835 -17.60 -7.84 -1.12
C ARG A 835 -18.46 -7.03 -0.12
N PRO A 836 -17.84 -6.15 0.69
CA PRO A 836 -18.59 -5.23 1.55
C PRO A 836 -19.42 -4.25 0.71
N ILE A 837 -20.65 -3.97 1.13
CA ILE A 837 -21.46 -2.86 0.61
C ILE A 837 -20.84 -1.56 1.17
N THR A 838 -20.46 -0.64 0.29
CA THR A 838 -19.83 0.63 0.69
C THR A 838 -20.83 1.80 0.69
N ILE A 839 -21.91 1.73 -0.10
CA ILE A 839 -22.95 2.75 -0.21
C ILE A 839 -24.29 2.21 0.33
N HIS A 840 -24.59 2.57 1.58
CA HIS A 840 -25.86 2.25 2.23
C HIS A 840 -26.45 3.48 2.94
N LYS A 841 -27.74 3.46 3.29
CA LYS A 841 -28.40 4.56 4.03
C LYS A 841 -27.74 4.85 5.38
N TYR A 842 -27.04 3.87 5.96
CA TYR A 842 -26.27 4.01 7.20
C TYR A 842 -24.82 4.47 6.97
N SER A 843 -24.34 4.52 5.72
CA SER A 843 -22.99 4.99 5.38
C SER A 843 -22.86 6.51 5.50
N PHE A 844 -23.97 7.26 5.59
CA PHE A 844 -24.01 8.71 5.57
C PHE A 844 -24.78 9.24 6.78
N ASN A 845 -24.23 10.27 7.46
CA ASN A 845 -24.85 10.88 8.63
C ASN A 845 -26.24 11.50 8.32
N SER A 846 -26.42 12.02 7.12
CA SER A 846 -27.68 12.60 6.61
C SER A 846 -28.60 11.55 5.96
N GLY A 847 -28.17 10.30 5.86
CA GLY A 847 -28.80 9.29 5.01
C GLY A 847 -28.62 9.58 3.52
N ILE A 848 -29.48 8.99 2.70
CA ILE A 848 -29.54 9.27 1.25
C ILE A 848 -30.78 10.13 1.03
N THR A 849 -30.58 11.41 0.69
CA THR A 849 -31.67 12.37 0.47
C THR A 849 -31.88 12.72 -1.00
N ILE A 850 -30.91 12.38 -1.86
CA ILE A 850 -31.00 12.58 -3.31
C ILE A 850 -32.21 11.86 -3.91
N GLY A 851 -33.02 12.57 -4.68
CA GLY A 851 -34.16 12.00 -5.40
C GLY A 851 -33.74 11.11 -6.58
N TYR A 852 -34.68 10.27 -7.05
CA TYR A 852 -34.48 9.48 -8.27
C TYR A 852 -34.30 10.38 -9.51
N PRO A 853 -33.56 9.93 -10.53
CA PRO A 853 -33.45 10.61 -11.82
C PRO A 853 -34.82 10.91 -12.42
N THR A 854 -35.00 12.14 -12.91
CA THR A 854 -36.30 12.58 -13.46
C THR A 854 -36.37 12.44 -14.98
N GLY A 855 -35.23 12.20 -15.64
CA GLY A 855 -35.11 12.31 -17.10
C GLY A 855 -34.92 13.76 -17.52
N ILE A 856 -34.10 13.99 -18.54
CA ILE A 856 -34.01 15.25 -19.28
C ILE A 856 -34.47 14.94 -20.71
N GLU A 857 -35.31 15.79 -21.27
CA GLU A 857 -35.72 15.74 -22.68
C GLU A 857 -34.53 16.09 -23.58
N ASP A 858 -34.19 15.22 -24.53
CA ASP A 858 -33.17 15.52 -25.53
C ASP A 858 -33.74 16.46 -26.63
N GLU A 859 -32.97 17.50 -26.99
CA GLU A 859 -33.14 18.38 -28.15
C GLU A 859 -34.43 19.25 -28.32
N THR A 860 -34.65 20.25 -27.44
CA THR A 860 -35.22 21.55 -27.89
C THR A 860 -34.30 22.75 -27.60
N ILE A 861 -33.25 22.89 -28.42
CA ILE A 861 -32.95 24.21 -29.01
C ILE A 861 -33.08 24.04 -30.53
N SER A 862 -34.30 24.15 -31.01
CA SER A 862 -34.54 24.55 -32.40
C SER A 862 -34.61 26.08 -32.45
N THR A 863 -34.01 26.63 -33.50
CA THR A 863 -34.16 28.00 -34.02
C THR A 863 -35.59 28.55 -33.82
N PRO A 864 -35.77 29.84 -33.49
CA PRO A 864 -37.09 30.41 -33.30
C PRO A 864 -37.87 30.38 -34.62
N GLY A 865 -38.89 29.52 -34.73
CA GLY A 865 -39.79 29.55 -35.89
C GLY A 865 -40.60 28.32 -36.27
N SER A 866 -40.55 27.19 -35.56
CA SER A 866 -41.27 25.98 -36.02
C SER A 866 -42.23 25.43 -34.96
N ALA A 867 -43.47 25.23 -35.38
CA ALA A 867 -44.63 24.92 -34.58
C ALA A 867 -44.56 23.55 -33.85
N VAL A 868 -45.22 23.55 -32.69
CA VAL A 868 -45.51 22.41 -31.80
C VAL A 868 -46.06 21.20 -32.56
N PRO A 869 -45.62 19.98 -32.20
CA PRO A 869 -46.50 18.82 -32.18
C PRO A 869 -46.69 18.30 -30.74
N ASP A 870 -47.95 18.22 -30.34
CA ASP A 870 -48.42 17.56 -29.11
C ASP A 870 -47.98 16.08 -29.04
N SER A 871 -47.17 15.72 -28.03
CA SER A 871 -47.17 14.40 -27.36
C SER A 871 -46.30 14.41 -26.07
N GLU A 872 -46.82 14.93 -24.95
CA GLU A 872 -46.03 15.14 -23.69
C GLU A 872 -45.45 13.87 -23.05
N SER A 873 -46.09 12.73 -23.26
CA SER A 873 -45.84 11.50 -22.47
C SER A 873 -44.52 10.80 -22.80
N THR A 874 -43.95 11.02 -23.98
CA THR A 874 -43.16 9.98 -24.66
C THR A 874 -41.66 9.99 -24.28
N GLN A 875 -41.12 11.10 -23.78
CA GLN A 875 -39.69 11.24 -23.42
C GLN A 875 -39.36 10.93 -21.95
N LYS A 876 -40.28 11.17 -20.99
CA LYS A 876 -40.11 10.74 -19.58
C LYS A 876 -40.03 9.21 -19.42
N SER A 877 -40.53 8.49 -20.42
CA SER A 877 -40.68 7.06 -20.45
C SER A 877 -39.37 6.28 -20.26
N PHE A 878 -38.22 6.78 -20.75
CA PHE A 878 -37.01 5.97 -20.81
C PHE A 878 -36.31 5.79 -19.45
N ILE A 879 -36.27 6.77 -18.55
CA ILE A 879 -35.57 6.58 -17.26
C ILE A 879 -36.34 5.67 -16.27
N ALA A 880 -37.60 5.37 -16.58
CA ALA A 880 -38.49 4.58 -15.72
C ALA A 880 -37.95 3.17 -15.45
N GLY A 881 -37.36 2.52 -16.46
CA GLY A 881 -36.73 1.20 -16.32
C GLY A 881 -35.48 1.26 -15.42
N PHE A 882 -34.65 2.29 -15.59
CA PHE A 882 -33.51 2.55 -14.71
C PHE A 882 -33.95 2.76 -13.26
N ASN A 883 -34.98 3.59 -13.02
CA ASN A 883 -35.53 3.83 -11.68
C ASN A 883 -36.14 2.58 -11.06
N ALA A 884 -36.79 1.73 -11.86
CA ALA A 884 -37.28 0.43 -11.39
C ALA A 884 -36.12 -0.48 -10.96
N ASN A 885 -35.02 -0.51 -11.73
CA ASN A 885 -33.82 -1.26 -11.36
C ASN A 885 -33.23 -0.74 -10.03
N ILE A 886 -33.17 0.58 -9.82
CA ILE A 886 -32.69 1.14 -8.54
C ILE A 886 -33.55 0.64 -7.36
N ARG A 887 -34.88 0.72 -7.48
CA ARG A 887 -35.80 0.26 -6.42
C ARG A 887 -35.64 -1.22 -6.12
N LEU A 888 -35.50 -2.04 -7.17
CA LEU A 888 -35.27 -3.48 -7.05
C LEU A 888 -34.00 -3.78 -6.25
N TRP A 889 -32.87 -3.20 -6.64
CA TRP A 889 -31.58 -3.39 -5.95
C TRP A 889 -31.59 -2.83 -4.53
N GLN A 890 -32.28 -1.71 -4.29
CA GLN A 890 -32.43 -1.14 -2.96
C GLN A 890 -33.19 -2.10 -2.03
N SER A 891 -34.39 -2.55 -2.42
CA SER A 891 -35.18 -3.49 -1.62
C SER A 891 -34.45 -4.81 -1.37
N ALA A 892 -33.74 -5.35 -2.38
CA ALA A 892 -32.93 -6.55 -2.23
C ALA A 892 -31.78 -6.36 -1.23
N SER A 893 -31.08 -5.21 -1.31
CA SER A 893 -29.95 -4.93 -0.42
C SER A 893 -30.36 -4.69 1.02
N ASP A 894 -31.51 -4.03 1.26
CA ASP A 894 -32.05 -3.81 2.60
C ASP A 894 -32.37 -5.17 3.26
N LEU A 895 -32.99 -6.09 2.52
CA LEU A 895 -33.24 -7.46 3.00
C LEU A 895 -31.95 -8.23 3.31
N LEU A 896 -31.00 -8.27 2.37
CA LEU A 896 -29.75 -9.01 2.52
C LEU A 896 -28.87 -8.46 3.64
N LEU A 897 -28.88 -7.14 3.86
CA LEU A 897 -28.14 -6.51 4.96
C LEU A 897 -28.78 -6.84 6.30
N GLU A 898 -30.12 -6.81 6.41
CA GLU A 898 -30.82 -7.20 7.65
C GLU A 898 -30.47 -8.65 8.02
N MET A 899 -30.52 -9.58 7.07
CA MET A 899 -30.11 -10.98 7.28
C MET A 899 -28.66 -11.08 7.79
N ARG A 900 -27.73 -10.30 7.21
CA ARG A 900 -26.32 -10.28 7.61
C ARG A 900 -26.11 -9.71 9.02
N LEU A 901 -26.85 -8.65 9.38
CA LEU A 901 -26.76 -8.05 10.71
C LEU A 901 -27.26 -9.03 11.79
N LEU A 902 -28.36 -9.73 11.52
CA LEU A 902 -28.88 -10.76 12.43
C LEU A 902 -27.90 -11.93 12.61
N ASP A 903 -27.22 -12.36 11.55
CA ASP A 903 -26.21 -13.43 11.61
C ASP A 903 -24.94 -12.99 12.38
N SER A 904 -24.47 -11.75 12.17
CA SER A 904 -23.33 -11.17 12.89
C SER A 904 -23.56 -11.09 14.40
N HIS A 905 -24.76 -10.68 14.82
CA HIS A 905 -25.14 -10.64 16.24
C HIS A 905 -25.16 -12.03 16.91
N ARG A 906 -25.37 -13.10 16.14
CA ARG A 906 -25.42 -14.48 16.66
C ARG A 906 -24.03 -15.12 16.76
N ASN A 907 -23.16 -14.87 15.78
CA ASN A 907 -21.78 -15.39 15.77
C ASN A 907 -20.88 -14.78 16.86
N GLY A 908 -21.24 -13.61 17.42
CA GLY A 908 -20.53 -13.02 18.57
C GLY A 908 -20.70 -13.76 19.90
N ASN A 909 -21.65 -14.70 20.02
CA ASN A 909 -22.05 -15.30 21.31
C ASN A 909 -21.74 -16.80 21.46
N LEU A 910 -21.01 -17.45 20.55
CA LEU A 910 -20.64 -18.89 20.62
C LEU A 910 -21.84 -19.86 20.84
N LEU A 911 -23.07 -19.44 20.51
CA LEU A 911 -24.28 -20.27 20.62
C LEU A 911 -24.52 -21.06 19.31
N PRO A 912 -25.10 -22.28 19.37
CA PRO A 912 -25.52 -23.00 18.17
C PRO A 912 -26.54 -22.18 17.37
N ARG A 913 -26.51 -22.28 16.03
CA ARG A 913 -27.45 -21.60 15.12
C ARG A 913 -28.89 -21.88 15.55
N GLN A 914 -29.63 -20.82 15.87
CA GLN A 914 -31.06 -20.88 16.20
C GLN A 914 -31.86 -20.21 15.07
N PRO A 915 -33.08 -20.70 14.78
CA PRO A 915 -33.97 -20.05 13.81
C PRO A 915 -34.35 -18.63 14.29
N PRO A 916 -34.72 -17.72 13.37
CA PRO A 916 -35.16 -16.39 13.74
C PRO A 916 -36.36 -16.39 14.69
N THR A 917 -36.33 -15.46 15.65
CA THR A 917 -37.46 -15.16 16.54
C THR A 917 -38.65 -14.65 15.72
N ALA A 918 -39.86 -14.73 16.27
CA ALA A 918 -41.06 -14.25 15.58
C ALA A 918 -40.98 -12.77 15.14
N GLU A 919 -40.29 -11.93 15.91
CA GLU A 919 -40.07 -10.51 15.58
C GLU A 919 -39.06 -10.31 14.45
N GLU A 920 -37.98 -11.09 14.43
CA GLU A 920 -37.02 -11.09 13.32
C GLU A 920 -37.64 -11.64 12.03
N SER A 921 -38.41 -12.71 12.11
CA SER A 921 -39.13 -13.27 10.96
C SER A 921 -40.13 -12.27 10.40
N HIS A 922 -40.88 -11.55 11.25
CA HIS A 922 -41.80 -10.51 10.78
C HIS A 922 -41.06 -9.40 10.02
N ARG A 923 -39.89 -8.95 10.50
CA ARG A 923 -39.07 -7.94 9.81
C ARG A 923 -38.58 -8.44 8.46
N LEU A 924 -38.08 -9.67 8.39
CA LEU A 924 -37.60 -10.29 7.16
C LEU A 924 -38.73 -10.51 6.14
N ASP A 925 -39.90 -10.96 6.59
CA ASP A 925 -41.11 -11.09 5.75
C ASP A 925 -41.52 -9.75 5.14
N HIS A 926 -41.54 -8.69 5.95
CA HIS A 926 -41.88 -7.34 5.47
C HIS A 926 -40.90 -6.86 4.39
N LEU A 927 -39.59 -7.01 4.61
CA LEU A 927 -38.57 -6.66 3.62
C LEU A 927 -38.65 -7.53 2.36
N TYR A 928 -38.96 -8.83 2.50
CA TYR A 928 -39.15 -9.73 1.37
C TYR A 928 -40.37 -9.36 0.52
N VAL A 929 -41.49 -8.96 1.14
CA VAL A 929 -42.66 -8.48 0.40
C VAL A 929 -42.29 -7.23 -0.41
N LEU A 930 -41.62 -6.24 0.20
CA LEU A 930 -41.17 -5.03 -0.51
C LEU A 930 -40.24 -5.33 -1.69
N PHE A 931 -39.40 -6.35 -1.58
CA PHE A 931 -38.58 -6.82 -2.68
C PHE A 931 -39.41 -7.54 -3.76
N ALA A 932 -40.27 -8.47 -3.37
CA ALA A 932 -41.03 -9.31 -4.28
C ALA A 932 -42.06 -8.52 -5.11
N THR A 933 -42.62 -7.44 -4.56
CA THR A 933 -43.60 -6.55 -5.21
C THR A 933 -42.95 -5.29 -5.79
N SER A 934 -41.62 -5.19 -5.81
CA SER A 934 -40.90 -3.97 -6.23
C SER A 934 -41.15 -3.55 -7.70
N LEU A 935 -41.71 -4.46 -8.50
CA LEU A 935 -42.01 -4.27 -9.92
C LEU A 935 -43.52 -4.24 -10.25
N ASP A 936 -44.41 -4.37 -9.26
CA ASP A 936 -45.86 -4.47 -9.52
C ASP A 936 -46.44 -3.18 -10.13
N ASP A 937 -45.86 -2.03 -9.76
CA ASP A 937 -46.25 -0.71 -10.25
C ASP A 937 -45.53 -0.30 -11.55
N LEU A 938 -44.94 -1.25 -12.29
CA LEU A 938 -44.27 -0.96 -13.56
C LEU A 938 -45.29 -0.42 -14.60
N PRO A 939 -44.96 0.68 -15.31
CA PRO A 939 -45.79 1.19 -16.40
C PRO A 939 -46.05 0.11 -17.47
N PRO A 940 -47.20 0.16 -18.19
CA PRO A 940 -47.55 -0.85 -19.20
C PRO A 940 -46.46 -1.10 -20.26
N PHE A 941 -45.74 -0.04 -20.65
CA PHE A 941 -44.64 -0.12 -21.63
C PHE A 941 -43.36 -0.80 -21.11
N LEU A 942 -43.28 -1.18 -19.82
CA LEU A 942 -42.20 -1.96 -19.22
C LEU A 942 -42.68 -3.33 -18.68
N GLN A 943 -43.96 -3.66 -18.83
CA GLN A 943 -44.50 -4.96 -18.41
C GLN A 943 -44.10 -6.05 -19.43
N TYR A 944 -43.35 -7.04 -18.95
CA TYR A 944 -42.65 -8.02 -19.80
C TYR A 944 -43.57 -8.79 -20.76
N ASP A 945 -44.66 -9.36 -20.25
CA ASP A 945 -45.58 -10.19 -21.04
C ASP A 945 -46.27 -9.39 -22.17
N GLN A 946 -46.55 -8.10 -21.95
CA GLN A 946 -47.15 -7.23 -22.97
C GLN A 946 -46.12 -6.83 -24.04
N LEU A 947 -44.89 -6.52 -23.64
CA LEU A 947 -43.79 -6.16 -24.54
C LEU A 947 -43.40 -7.32 -25.47
N MET A 948 -43.22 -8.52 -24.94
CA MET A 948 -42.72 -9.67 -25.73
C MET A 948 -43.76 -10.25 -26.69
N SER A 949 -45.05 -10.16 -26.34
CA SER A 949 -46.15 -10.50 -27.26
C SER A 949 -46.18 -9.59 -28.50
N ASN A 950 -45.75 -8.33 -28.37
CA ASN A 950 -45.67 -7.37 -29.45
C ASN A 950 -44.35 -7.47 -30.24
N ALA A 951 -43.22 -7.74 -29.57
CA ALA A 951 -41.90 -7.87 -30.22
C ALA A 951 -41.81 -9.06 -31.19
N ASN A 952 -42.45 -10.19 -30.87
CA ASN A 952 -42.41 -11.40 -31.70
C ASN A 952 -43.20 -11.31 -33.01
N LYS A 953 -44.00 -10.25 -33.23
CA LYS A 953 -44.81 -10.08 -34.46
C LYS A 953 -44.13 -9.25 -35.54
N ASP A 954 -43.24 -8.31 -35.19
CA ASP A 954 -42.68 -7.30 -36.11
C ASP A 954 -41.15 -7.17 -35.99
N ASN A 955 -40.42 -8.29 -36.09
CA ASN A 955 -38.98 -8.34 -35.84
C ASN A 955 -38.09 -7.45 -36.75
N GLN A 956 -38.64 -6.90 -37.86
CA GLN A 956 -37.88 -6.03 -38.77
C GLN A 956 -38.17 -4.53 -38.60
N HIS A 957 -39.19 -4.11 -37.84
CA HIS A 957 -39.72 -2.74 -37.91
C HIS A 957 -39.90 -2.05 -36.54
N LEU A 958 -39.28 -2.58 -35.47
CA LEU A 958 -39.37 -2.00 -34.12
C LEU A 958 -38.79 -0.56 -34.07
N SER A 959 -39.56 0.36 -33.49
CA SER A 959 -39.09 1.74 -33.25
C SER A 959 -37.90 1.76 -32.26
N ARG A 960 -37.02 2.77 -32.36
CA ARG A 960 -35.88 2.97 -31.42
C ARG A 960 -36.35 2.90 -29.97
N LEU A 961 -37.43 3.61 -29.64
CA LEU A 961 -38.00 3.66 -28.29
C LEU A 961 -38.44 2.29 -27.78
N THR A 962 -39.13 1.51 -28.62
CA THR A 962 -39.54 0.13 -28.27
C THR A 962 -38.33 -0.76 -27.99
N ARG A 963 -37.23 -0.60 -28.72
CA ARG A 963 -35.99 -1.36 -28.44
C ARG A 963 -35.42 -1.04 -27.07
N LEU A 964 -35.37 0.25 -26.70
CA LEU A 964 -34.87 0.67 -25.38
C LEU A 964 -35.75 0.09 -24.26
N HIS A 965 -37.08 0.09 -24.42
CA HIS A 965 -38.00 -0.51 -23.44
C HIS A 965 -37.81 -2.01 -23.30
N ILE A 966 -37.57 -2.74 -24.40
CA ILE A 966 -37.30 -4.18 -24.37
C ILE A 966 -35.99 -4.45 -23.60
N ILE A 967 -34.92 -3.69 -23.85
CA ILE A 967 -33.64 -3.81 -23.11
C ILE A 967 -33.85 -3.59 -21.62
N GLN A 968 -34.57 -2.54 -21.24
CA GLN A 968 -34.82 -2.22 -19.84
C GLN A 968 -35.69 -3.26 -19.13
N ALA A 969 -36.76 -3.70 -19.77
CA ALA A 969 -37.63 -4.74 -19.24
C ALA A 969 -36.85 -6.06 -19.07
N ALA A 970 -36.11 -6.49 -20.09
CA ALA A 970 -35.26 -7.68 -19.98
C ALA A 970 -34.29 -7.57 -18.80
N ASN A 971 -33.55 -6.47 -18.67
CA ASN A 971 -32.61 -6.26 -17.58
C ASN A 971 -33.26 -6.31 -16.18
N VAL A 972 -34.41 -5.64 -15.99
CA VAL A 972 -35.08 -5.56 -14.69
C VAL A 972 -35.66 -6.92 -14.29
N TYR A 973 -36.31 -7.64 -15.19
CA TYR A 973 -36.90 -8.95 -14.89
C TYR A 973 -35.84 -10.02 -14.68
N VAL A 974 -34.77 -10.05 -15.50
CA VAL A 974 -33.64 -10.95 -15.27
C VAL A 974 -32.99 -10.66 -13.91
N SER A 975 -32.73 -9.39 -13.59
CA SER A 975 -32.18 -8.99 -12.28
C SER A 975 -33.07 -9.44 -11.12
N LEU A 976 -34.40 -9.33 -11.24
CA LEU A 976 -35.34 -9.78 -10.21
C LEU A 976 -35.19 -11.29 -9.95
N HIS A 977 -35.17 -12.10 -11.00
CA HIS A 977 -35.07 -13.56 -10.84
C HIS A 977 -33.69 -13.99 -10.30
N CYS A 978 -32.61 -13.35 -10.73
CA CYS A 978 -31.28 -13.57 -10.17
C CYS A 978 -31.24 -13.24 -8.67
N LEU A 979 -31.79 -12.08 -8.27
CA LEU A 979 -31.85 -11.68 -6.86
C LEU A 979 -32.76 -12.60 -6.03
N LYS A 980 -33.90 -13.05 -6.59
CA LYS A 980 -34.78 -14.05 -5.95
C LYS A 980 -34.02 -15.34 -5.63
N MET A 981 -33.18 -15.81 -6.56
CA MET A 981 -32.36 -17.01 -6.33
C MET A 981 -31.36 -16.78 -5.18
N VAL A 982 -30.64 -15.67 -5.19
CA VAL A 982 -29.66 -15.32 -4.12
C VAL A 982 -30.34 -15.20 -2.76
N ILE A 983 -31.47 -14.48 -2.68
CA ILE A 983 -32.22 -14.31 -1.43
C ILE A 983 -32.76 -15.66 -0.93
N THR A 984 -33.28 -16.50 -1.82
CA THR A 984 -33.77 -17.85 -1.46
C THR A 984 -32.63 -18.71 -0.90
N GLN A 985 -31.43 -18.64 -1.49
CA GLN A 985 -30.25 -19.33 -0.99
C GLN A 985 -29.82 -18.81 0.39
N LYS A 986 -29.87 -17.49 0.61
CA LYS A 986 -29.52 -16.91 1.90
C LYS A 986 -30.54 -17.22 2.99
N PHE A 987 -31.83 -17.34 2.67
CA PHE A 987 -32.84 -17.77 3.63
C PHE A 987 -32.66 -19.24 4.06
N GLU A 988 -32.21 -20.09 3.13
CA GLU A 988 -31.81 -21.46 3.46
C GLU A 988 -30.61 -21.49 4.42
N GLU A 989 -29.54 -20.74 4.12
CA GLU A 989 -28.36 -20.66 4.98
C GLU A 989 -28.66 -20.11 6.39
N PHE A 990 -29.73 -19.32 6.53
CA PHE A 990 -30.16 -18.67 7.76
C PHE A 990 -31.22 -19.48 8.55
N ASP A 991 -31.50 -20.72 8.14
CA ASP A 991 -32.54 -21.58 8.74
C ASP A 991 -33.91 -20.87 8.86
N TYR A 992 -34.22 -20.00 7.90
CA TYR A 992 -35.44 -19.18 7.91
C TYR A 992 -36.70 -20.02 7.74
N TYR A 993 -36.61 -21.03 6.87
CA TYR A 993 -37.71 -21.95 6.65
C TYR A 993 -37.74 -22.99 7.78
N PRO A 994 -38.92 -23.31 8.36
CA PRO A 994 -39.03 -24.41 9.30
C PRO A 994 -38.53 -25.71 8.64
N PRO A 995 -38.11 -26.74 9.41
CA PRO A 995 -37.66 -28.02 8.87
C PRO A 995 -38.80 -28.72 8.11
N ALA A 996 -39.00 -28.30 6.88
CA ALA A 996 -39.83 -28.92 5.88
C ALA A 996 -38.95 -29.86 5.05
N PRO A 997 -39.53 -30.86 4.36
CA PRO A 997 -38.77 -31.74 3.49
C PRO A 997 -38.02 -30.88 2.45
N ASN A 998 -36.74 -31.17 2.22
CA ASN A 998 -35.86 -30.53 1.22
C ASN A 998 -36.52 -30.32 -0.17
N GLU A 999 -37.56 -31.10 -0.48
CA GLU A 999 -38.37 -31.01 -1.71
C GLU A 999 -39.03 -29.64 -1.93
N MET A 1000 -39.52 -28.95 -0.90
CA MET A 1000 -40.25 -27.67 -1.08
C MET A 1000 -39.33 -26.51 -1.48
N LEU A 1001 -38.10 -26.48 -0.96
CA LEU A 1001 -37.12 -25.46 -1.32
C LEU A 1001 -36.56 -25.70 -2.72
N LEU A 1002 -36.30 -26.97 -3.06
CA LEU A 1002 -35.89 -27.37 -4.40
C LEU A 1002 -36.94 -26.99 -5.44
N LEU A 1003 -38.23 -27.16 -5.12
CA LEU A 1003 -39.34 -26.71 -5.97
C LEU A 1003 -39.28 -25.20 -6.21
N ARG A 1004 -39.12 -24.39 -5.15
CA ARG A 1004 -39.01 -22.91 -5.28
C ARG A 1004 -37.84 -22.48 -6.15
N LYS A 1005 -36.65 -23.05 -5.96
CA LYS A 1005 -35.48 -22.77 -6.80
C LYS A 1005 -35.73 -23.16 -8.26
N THR A 1006 -36.39 -24.29 -8.48
CA THR A 1006 -36.75 -24.77 -9.83
C THR A 1006 -37.75 -23.83 -10.52
N ASP A 1007 -38.74 -23.32 -9.79
CA ASP A 1007 -39.71 -22.36 -10.33
C ASP A 1007 -39.04 -21.02 -10.69
N ILE A 1008 -38.15 -20.50 -9.83
CA ILE A 1008 -37.37 -19.28 -10.13
C ILE A 1008 -36.52 -19.48 -11.39
N ALA A 1009 -35.82 -20.61 -11.51
CA ALA A 1009 -35.00 -20.92 -12.68
C ALA A 1009 -35.86 -21.06 -13.96
N ARG A 1010 -37.03 -21.69 -13.87
CA ARG A 1010 -37.98 -21.81 -14.99
C ARG A 1010 -38.45 -20.44 -15.48
N ASP A 1011 -38.80 -19.54 -14.56
CA ASP A 1011 -39.25 -18.19 -14.89
C ASP A 1011 -38.12 -17.35 -15.51
N LEU A 1012 -36.90 -17.44 -14.96
CA LEU A 1012 -35.72 -16.81 -15.55
C LEU A 1012 -35.47 -17.28 -16.98
N LEU A 1013 -35.51 -18.59 -17.22
CA LEU A 1013 -35.32 -19.17 -18.56
C LEU A 1013 -36.42 -18.73 -19.53
N ARG A 1014 -37.66 -18.55 -19.06
CA ARG A 1014 -38.74 -17.98 -19.87
C ARG A 1014 -38.41 -16.54 -20.29
N VAL A 1015 -37.93 -15.71 -19.36
CA VAL A 1015 -37.49 -14.34 -19.67
C VAL A 1015 -36.33 -14.35 -20.68
N ILE A 1016 -35.31 -15.19 -20.48
CA ILE A 1016 -34.17 -15.25 -21.41
C ILE A 1016 -34.60 -15.73 -22.80
N ARG A 1017 -35.47 -16.74 -22.89
CA ARG A 1017 -35.93 -17.30 -24.17
C ARG A 1017 -36.83 -16.36 -24.95
N ASP A 1018 -37.71 -15.64 -24.25
CA ASP A 1018 -38.72 -14.79 -24.89
C ASP A 1018 -38.12 -13.43 -25.33
N ALA A 1019 -36.94 -13.05 -24.79
CA ALA A 1019 -36.25 -11.82 -25.15
C ALA A 1019 -35.37 -11.94 -26.41
N PRO A 1020 -35.33 -10.90 -27.28
CA PRO A 1020 -34.37 -10.85 -28.36
C PRO A 1020 -32.93 -10.85 -27.83
N PHE A 1021 -32.03 -11.58 -28.50
CA PHE A 1021 -30.62 -11.70 -28.07
C PHE A 1021 -29.93 -10.35 -27.82
N TRP A 1022 -30.18 -9.35 -28.67
CA TRP A 1022 -29.61 -8.01 -28.54
C TRP A 1022 -30.11 -7.24 -27.30
N ALA A 1023 -31.19 -7.68 -26.66
CA ALA A 1023 -31.75 -7.06 -25.46
C ALA A 1023 -31.24 -7.69 -24.16
N LEU A 1024 -30.55 -8.82 -24.24
CA LEU A 1024 -30.08 -9.59 -23.10
C LEU A 1024 -28.73 -9.07 -22.60
N GLN A 1025 -28.81 -7.94 -21.90
CA GLN A 1025 -27.69 -7.36 -21.15
C GLN A 1025 -28.13 -7.14 -19.70
N ILE A 1026 -27.44 -7.76 -18.74
CA ILE A 1026 -27.71 -7.60 -17.30
C ILE A 1026 -26.74 -6.56 -16.76
N ASN A 1027 -27.25 -5.41 -16.32
CA ASN A 1027 -26.46 -4.27 -15.86
C ASN A 1027 -25.32 -3.85 -16.83
N GLY A 1028 -25.50 -4.12 -18.14
CA GLY A 1028 -24.50 -3.85 -19.18
C GLY A 1028 -23.62 -5.04 -19.58
N GLU A 1029 -23.69 -6.18 -18.87
CA GLU A 1029 -22.96 -7.40 -19.23
C GLU A 1029 -23.80 -8.29 -20.17
N PRO A 1030 -23.24 -8.80 -21.28
CA PRO A 1030 -23.97 -9.71 -22.17
C PRO A 1030 -24.32 -11.01 -21.45
N CYS A 1031 -25.58 -11.47 -21.56
CA CYS A 1031 -26.03 -12.73 -20.93
C CYS A 1031 -25.37 -14.00 -21.49
N VAL A 1032 -24.49 -13.90 -22.48
CA VAL A 1032 -23.94 -15.05 -23.19
C VAL A 1032 -22.46 -14.80 -23.49
N SER A 1033 -21.61 -15.48 -22.72
CA SER A 1033 -20.23 -15.82 -23.09
C SER A 1033 -20.12 -17.34 -23.18
#